data_AF-A0A522N9G7-F1
#
_entry.id   AF-A0A522N9G7-F1
#
_cell.length_a   1.000
_cell.length_b   1.000
_cell.length_c   1.000
_cell.angle_alpha   90.00
_cell.angle_beta   90.00
_cell.angle_gamma   90.00
#
_symmetry.space_group_name_H-M   'P 1'
#
loop_
_entity.id
_entity.type
_entity.pdbx_description
1 polymer ?
#
loop_
_entity_poly.entity_id
_entity_poly.type
_entity_poly.pdbx_seq_one_letter_code
_entity_poly.pdbx_strand_id
1 'polypeptide(L)'
;MLPDRDHEPNLMRNLPVPLRRLLWLSGTLYVLYLIAGNLFLNSPAAFATINRKPQVFHVQWSWAWTLWPGQIHAHDLRLRGQMRKLLWNAQGASADGRILLWPLLRRELRFGTVRATAVKVEVQPAGIDLKPPPWRSDAWHITVERISTTSLRQMRFGNLVIDGDGEAGIGFTHQMHGGATTVFPSHVSMPDARLRYGKQALLRDARFDVRFAFDPFTYEQPPGWKKIERAQIRLKMDGVTPSIALGADKAGALAITRAPLGGHLSADFALDHGTLAPGGRLQWNAPVAITDADGTQQRRRGQLDLAVQPAAVTIHARILAPGDVEGTRGANRLEADLQLASRRLFLRRSSREMIRLLSGTAEWRWHFASLRWLTPLTAARSWLRLAGAGDIDGALHIAAGKLLPGSHVEVPQAGFAAGLLGNVFAGNARAQARVEAGKGGARTAVGMWADPFTLAPRGAPAQAYLRGHALQLHLQTSAELADLGRDFTARLQFADAEVPDLRAYNRYLPGKSLRFLGGRGRMSTEFTVDDKGDVSAGHLQMSSPDARIALGVSRLDGQLKMDTRLDRAARAGHAYDLKHFTLDLDGVRVAGSRAPPWWVRISLQDSHLDWDRPMRLRGSVTMVMKNLSLLLSLYADRSALPHWITRVIDDGQATAHARIVAQHSDFILDHLVAGNERVDLFAHLRISDGKPSGDLYARWGILGLAVALDDGKRDFHWIHAGRWYRAQPDLLPAAMTAAGLRHGSATDRP
;
A
#
# COMPACT_ATOMS: atom_id res chain seq x y z
N MET A 1 -99.05 -13.08 -42.99
CA MET A 1 -99.52 -13.43 -41.64
C MET A 1 -98.29 -13.73 -40.80
N LEU A 2 -97.95 -12.83 -39.88
CA LEU A 2 -96.99 -13.09 -38.80
C LEU A 2 -97.68 -13.91 -37.69
N PRO A 3 -96.93 -14.76 -36.98
CA PRO A 3 -97.07 -14.87 -35.53
C PRO A 3 -95.70 -14.63 -34.88
N ASP A 4 -95.54 -13.56 -34.13
CA ASP A 4 -95.91 -13.35 -32.71
C ASP A 4 -94.70 -13.61 -31.82
N ARG A 5 -94.11 -12.49 -31.38
CA ARG A 5 -93.07 -12.42 -30.36
C ARG A 5 -93.79 -12.52 -29.03
N ASP A 6 -93.32 -13.43 -28.18
CA ASP A 6 -93.09 -13.24 -26.75
C ASP A 6 -93.18 -14.61 -26.09
N HIS A 7 -92.10 -15.03 -25.44
CA HIS A 7 -92.05 -15.87 -24.23
C HIS A 7 -90.58 -16.17 -23.94
N GLU A 8 -89.86 -15.19 -23.38
CA GLU A 8 -88.64 -15.50 -22.63
C GLU A 8 -89.06 -16.08 -21.26
N PRO A 9 -88.75 -17.34 -20.93
CA PRO A 9 -89.04 -17.90 -19.63
C PRO A 9 -88.08 -17.28 -18.60
N ASN A 10 -88.62 -16.39 -17.76
CA ASN A 10 -87.95 -15.85 -16.59
C ASN A 10 -87.68 -16.99 -15.56
N LEU A 11 -86.56 -17.68 -15.71
CA LEU A 11 -86.07 -18.82 -14.91
C LEU A 11 -86.06 -18.59 -13.39
N MET A 12 -86.22 -17.35 -12.91
CA MET A 12 -86.24 -17.02 -11.48
C MET A 12 -87.59 -17.25 -10.76
N ARG A 13 -88.69 -17.55 -11.49
CA ARG A 13 -90.03 -17.66 -10.89
C ARG A 13 -90.38 -19.02 -10.24
N ASN A 14 -89.67 -20.10 -10.59
CA ASN A 14 -89.96 -21.48 -10.13
C ASN A 14 -89.06 -22.02 -9.00
N LEU A 15 -88.24 -21.17 -8.37
CA LEU A 15 -87.39 -21.57 -7.24
C LEU A 15 -88.16 -21.46 -5.91
N PRO A 16 -88.05 -22.44 -4.98
CA PRO A 16 -88.68 -22.34 -3.66
C PRO A 16 -88.23 -21.05 -2.96
N VAL A 17 -89.17 -20.36 -2.29
CA VAL A 17 -88.97 -19.07 -1.61
C VAL A 17 -87.66 -18.96 -0.79
N PRO A 18 -87.22 -19.97 -0.01
CA PRO A 18 -85.94 -19.89 0.71
C PRO A 18 -84.72 -19.80 -0.23
N LEU A 19 -84.73 -20.49 -1.36
CA LEU A 19 -83.63 -20.50 -2.32
C LEU A 19 -83.55 -19.16 -3.07
N ARG A 20 -84.69 -18.55 -3.40
CA ARG A 20 -84.73 -17.20 -3.99
C ARG A 20 -84.22 -16.14 -3.01
N ARG A 21 -84.59 -16.23 -1.71
CA ARG A 21 -84.07 -15.34 -0.66
C ARG A 21 -82.57 -15.51 -0.46
N LEU A 22 -82.07 -16.74 -0.51
CA LEU A 22 -80.64 -17.05 -0.39
C LEU A 22 -79.86 -16.49 -1.59
N LEU A 23 -80.34 -16.68 -2.82
CA LEU A 23 -79.72 -16.11 -4.03
C LEU A 23 -79.71 -14.58 -4.01
N TRP A 24 -80.81 -13.94 -3.57
CA TRP A 24 -80.86 -12.49 -3.40
C TRP A 24 -79.89 -12.00 -2.32
N LEU A 25 -79.83 -12.68 -1.17
CA LEU A 25 -78.91 -12.33 -0.09
C LEU A 25 -77.45 -12.49 -0.53
N SER A 26 -77.11 -13.58 -1.23
CA SER A 26 -75.79 -13.80 -1.81
C SER A 26 -75.45 -12.75 -2.88
N GLY A 27 -76.39 -12.40 -3.77
CA GLY A 27 -76.21 -11.35 -4.77
C GLY A 27 -75.98 -9.98 -4.15
N THR A 28 -76.81 -9.59 -3.16
CA THR A 28 -76.65 -8.33 -2.42
C THR A 28 -75.33 -8.28 -1.65
N LEU A 29 -74.95 -9.36 -0.95
CA LEU A 29 -73.66 -9.44 -0.26
C LEU A 29 -72.48 -9.33 -1.23
N TYR A 30 -72.59 -9.92 -2.42
CA TYR A 30 -71.57 -9.82 -3.45
C TYR A 30 -71.47 -8.40 -4.02
N VAL A 31 -72.58 -7.73 -4.30
CA VAL A 31 -72.58 -6.32 -4.75
C VAL A 31 -72.02 -5.41 -3.67
N LEU A 32 -72.42 -5.59 -2.41
CA LEU A 32 -71.85 -4.86 -1.26
C LEU A 32 -70.34 -5.09 -1.15
N TYR A 33 -69.88 -6.33 -1.35
CA TYR A 33 -68.45 -6.66 -1.40
C TYR A 33 -67.75 -5.92 -2.54
N LEU A 34 -68.31 -5.91 -3.76
CA LEU A 34 -67.70 -5.21 -4.90
C LEU A 34 -67.58 -3.71 -4.62
N ILE A 35 -68.63 -3.08 -4.10
CA ILE A 35 -68.60 -1.65 -3.76
C ILE A 35 -67.57 -1.41 -2.66
N ALA A 36 -67.66 -2.13 -1.54
CA ALA A 36 -66.77 -1.92 -0.39
C ALA A 36 -65.30 -2.22 -0.74
N GLY A 37 -65.04 -3.30 -1.47
CA GLY A 37 -63.70 -3.71 -1.87
C GLY A 37 -63.05 -2.72 -2.83
N ASN A 38 -63.75 -2.32 -3.89
CA ASN A 38 -63.21 -1.36 -4.87
C ASN A 38 -63.09 0.06 -4.29
N LEU A 39 -64.01 0.48 -3.40
CA LEU A 39 -63.90 1.75 -2.68
C LEU A 39 -62.70 1.74 -1.70
N PHE A 40 -62.56 0.65 -0.93
CA PHE A 40 -61.45 0.50 0.02
C PHE A 40 -60.10 0.53 -0.68
N LEU A 41 -59.91 -0.28 -1.74
CA LEU A 41 -58.66 -0.37 -2.50
C LEU A 41 -58.18 0.96 -3.08
N ASN A 42 -59.07 1.91 -3.36
CA ASN A 42 -58.73 3.23 -3.90
C ASN A 42 -58.85 4.35 -2.86
N SER A 43 -58.99 4.00 -1.56
CA SER A 43 -59.13 4.97 -0.47
C SER A 43 -57.81 5.22 0.27
N PRO A 44 -57.67 6.38 0.94
CA PRO A 44 -56.58 6.63 1.89
C PRO A 44 -56.51 5.61 3.03
N ALA A 45 -57.63 4.99 3.40
CA ALA A 45 -57.69 3.99 4.46
C ALA A 45 -56.93 2.69 4.12
N ALA A 46 -56.96 2.25 2.85
CA ALA A 46 -56.16 1.11 2.40
C ALA A 46 -54.66 1.39 2.51
N PHE A 47 -54.23 2.57 2.05
CA PHE A 47 -52.83 2.99 2.17
C PHE A 47 -52.39 3.12 3.63
N ALA A 48 -53.21 3.69 4.52
CA ALA A 48 -52.92 3.77 5.95
C ALA A 48 -52.79 2.39 6.62
N THR A 49 -53.60 1.42 6.16
CA THR A 49 -53.60 0.05 6.70
C THR A 49 -52.36 -0.74 6.26
N ILE A 50 -51.92 -0.59 5.01
CA ILE A 50 -50.76 -1.29 4.45
C ILE A 50 -49.45 -0.60 4.82
N ASN A 51 -49.40 0.73 4.79
CA ASN A 51 -48.21 1.53 5.04
C ASN A 51 -48.06 1.96 6.52
N ARG A 52 -48.32 1.06 7.48
CA ARG A 52 -48.22 1.35 8.92
C ARG A 52 -46.82 1.74 9.39
N LYS A 53 -45.78 1.21 8.75
CA LYS A 53 -44.36 1.52 9.01
C LYS A 53 -43.66 1.84 7.69
N PRO A 54 -43.87 3.03 7.12
CA PRO A 54 -43.40 3.38 5.78
C PRO A 54 -41.86 3.30 5.64
N GLN A 55 -41.13 3.44 6.75
CA GLN A 55 -39.68 3.28 6.81
C GLN A 55 -39.20 1.82 6.60
N VAL A 56 -40.06 0.82 6.82
CA VAL A 56 -39.74 -0.60 6.61
C VAL A 56 -40.28 -1.08 5.26
N PHE A 57 -41.52 -0.69 4.94
CA PHE A 57 -42.22 -1.11 3.74
C PHE A 57 -43.28 -0.09 3.37
N HIS A 58 -43.35 0.25 2.09
CA HIS A 58 -44.32 1.17 1.53
C HIS A 58 -44.77 0.72 0.15
N VAL A 59 -46.08 0.77 -0.06
CA VAL A 59 -46.76 0.40 -1.30
C VAL A 59 -47.59 1.56 -1.80
N GLN A 60 -47.55 1.76 -3.10
CA GLN A 60 -48.37 2.74 -3.81
C GLN A 60 -48.84 2.15 -5.14
N TRP A 61 -50.07 2.45 -5.54
CA TRP A 61 -50.63 2.13 -6.86
C TRP A 61 -51.49 3.32 -7.32
N SER A 62 -51.70 3.47 -8.63
CA SER A 62 -52.55 4.53 -9.19
C SER A 62 -54.03 4.20 -9.01
N TRP A 63 -54.42 2.97 -9.37
CA TRP A 63 -55.74 2.43 -9.13
C TRP A 63 -55.69 0.90 -9.02
N ALA A 64 -56.65 0.31 -8.31
CA ALA A 64 -56.77 -1.13 -8.14
C ALA A 64 -58.23 -1.58 -8.09
N TRP A 65 -58.50 -2.83 -8.47
CA TRP A 65 -59.85 -3.39 -8.47
C TRP A 65 -59.89 -4.86 -8.09
N THR A 66 -61.07 -5.31 -7.66
CA THR A 66 -61.36 -6.70 -7.29
C THR A 66 -62.74 -7.11 -7.78
N LEU A 67 -62.82 -8.27 -8.45
CA LEU A 67 -64.09 -8.92 -8.85
C LEU A 67 -64.43 -10.14 -7.99
N TRP A 68 -63.42 -10.76 -7.37
CA TRP A 68 -63.57 -11.95 -6.55
C TRP A 68 -62.81 -11.78 -5.23
N PRO A 69 -63.37 -12.23 -4.09
CA PRO A 69 -62.69 -12.22 -2.80
C PRO A 69 -61.24 -12.73 -2.88
N GLY A 70 -60.30 -11.86 -2.51
CA GLY A 70 -58.87 -12.13 -2.51
C GLY A 70 -58.15 -11.91 -3.85
N GLN A 71 -58.85 -11.71 -4.97
CA GLN A 71 -58.23 -11.36 -6.24
C GLN A 71 -58.05 -9.84 -6.37
N ILE A 72 -56.85 -9.38 -6.67
CA ILE A 72 -56.50 -7.96 -6.76
C ILE A 72 -55.78 -7.71 -8.07
N HIS A 73 -56.21 -6.67 -8.79
CA HIS A 73 -55.55 -6.14 -9.98
C HIS A 73 -55.15 -4.70 -9.68
N ALA A 74 -53.86 -4.38 -9.76
CA ALA A 74 -53.31 -3.06 -9.45
C ALA A 74 -52.53 -2.51 -10.64
N HIS A 75 -52.63 -1.20 -10.86
CA HIS A 75 -51.91 -0.48 -11.92
C HIS A 75 -50.89 0.49 -11.32
N ASP A 76 -49.78 0.69 -12.03
CA ASP A 76 -48.61 1.47 -11.61
C ASP A 76 -48.12 1.13 -10.19
N LEU A 77 -48.02 -0.17 -9.92
CA LEU A 77 -47.61 -0.66 -8.61
C LEU A 77 -46.15 -0.29 -8.33
N ARG A 78 -45.91 0.39 -7.20
CA ARG A 78 -44.59 0.72 -6.68
C ARG A 78 -44.48 0.20 -5.26
N LEU A 79 -43.53 -0.69 -5.06
CA LEU A 79 -43.17 -1.31 -3.78
C LEU A 79 -41.79 -0.82 -3.40
N ARG A 80 -41.64 -0.24 -2.21
CA ARG A 80 -40.33 0.13 -1.68
C ARG A 80 -40.22 -0.38 -0.25
N GLY A 81 -39.03 -0.79 0.15
CA GLY A 81 -38.79 -1.23 1.50
C GLY A 81 -37.32 -1.21 1.85
N GLN A 82 -37.04 -1.35 3.14
CA GLN A 82 -35.68 -1.45 3.65
C GLN A 82 -35.56 -2.67 4.56
N MET A 83 -34.63 -3.55 4.21
CA MET A 83 -34.24 -4.72 4.99
C MET A 83 -32.81 -4.49 5.52
N ARG A 84 -32.69 -4.08 6.79
CA ARG A 84 -31.42 -3.70 7.42
C ARG A 84 -30.68 -2.60 6.65
N LYS A 85 -29.58 -2.98 5.97
CA LYS A 85 -28.69 -2.15 5.15
C LYS A 85 -29.00 -2.25 3.66
N LEU A 86 -30.12 -2.86 3.27
CA LEU A 86 -30.53 -3.00 1.87
C LEU A 86 -31.86 -2.29 1.66
N LEU A 87 -31.87 -1.25 0.85
CA LEU A 87 -33.08 -0.62 0.34
C LEU A 87 -33.44 -1.30 -0.98
N TRP A 88 -34.69 -1.71 -1.11
CA TRP A 88 -35.19 -2.34 -2.32
C TRP A 88 -36.41 -1.58 -2.85
N ASN A 89 -36.56 -1.58 -4.17
CA ASN A 89 -37.65 -0.96 -4.89
C ASN A 89 -38.11 -1.92 -6.00
N ALA A 90 -39.39 -2.11 -6.18
CA ALA A 90 -39.94 -2.88 -7.28
C ALA A 90 -41.10 -2.09 -7.88
N GLN A 91 -41.08 -1.92 -9.20
CA GLN A 91 -42.11 -1.21 -9.93
C GLN A 91 -42.64 -2.06 -11.08
N GLY A 92 -43.93 -1.98 -11.35
CA GLY A 92 -44.59 -2.64 -12.49
C GLY A 92 -45.74 -1.80 -13.02
N ALA A 93 -46.05 -1.93 -14.31
CA ALA A 93 -47.16 -1.23 -14.95
C ALA A 93 -48.52 -1.81 -14.51
N SER A 94 -48.60 -3.13 -14.40
CA SER A 94 -49.72 -3.83 -13.80
C SER A 94 -49.25 -5.00 -12.94
N ALA A 95 -50.05 -5.35 -11.94
CA ALA A 95 -49.85 -6.53 -11.12
C ALA A 95 -51.19 -7.18 -10.77
N ASP A 96 -51.28 -8.48 -11.01
CA ASP A 96 -52.47 -9.30 -10.82
C ASP A 96 -52.11 -10.40 -9.83
N GLY A 97 -52.86 -10.54 -8.74
CA GLY A 97 -52.54 -11.51 -7.70
C GLY A 97 -53.78 -12.03 -6.97
N ARG A 98 -53.63 -13.22 -6.38
CA ARG A 98 -54.66 -13.81 -5.51
C ARG A 98 -54.11 -14.05 -4.12
N ILE A 99 -54.77 -13.47 -3.12
CA ILE A 99 -54.58 -13.74 -1.70
C ILE A 99 -55.49 -14.90 -1.31
N LEU A 100 -54.92 -15.93 -0.69
CA LEU A 100 -55.67 -17.04 -0.12
C LEU A 100 -56.20 -16.62 1.26
N LEU A 101 -57.52 -16.67 1.43
CA LEU A 101 -58.18 -16.17 2.64
C LEU A 101 -58.10 -17.15 3.82
N TRP A 102 -58.13 -18.46 3.58
CA TRP A 102 -58.06 -19.47 4.65
C TRP A 102 -56.74 -19.49 5.45
N PRO A 103 -55.56 -19.32 4.81
CA PRO A 103 -54.30 -19.18 5.54
C PRO A 103 -54.26 -18.00 6.54
N LEU A 104 -55.10 -16.96 6.36
CA LEU A 104 -55.13 -15.82 7.28
C LEU A 104 -55.55 -16.21 8.70
N LEU A 105 -56.42 -17.23 8.85
CA LEU A 105 -56.82 -17.77 10.15
C LEU A 105 -55.64 -18.42 10.91
N ARG A 106 -54.58 -18.79 10.19
CA ARG A 106 -53.35 -19.37 10.72
C ARG A 106 -52.19 -18.37 10.77
N ARG A 107 -52.50 -17.07 10.66
CA ARG A 107 -51.50 -15.98 10.62
C ARG A 107 -50.52 -16.12 9.45
N GLU A 108 -50.98 -16.68 8.33
CA GLU A 108 -50.22 -16.78 7.09
C GLU A 108 -50.86 -15.90 6.01
N LEU A 109 -50.10 -14.91 5.53
CA LEU A 109 -50.44 -14.13 4.35
C LEU A 109 -49.87 -14.86 3.14
N ARG A 110 -50.71 -15.66 2.49
CA ARG A 110 -50.31 -16.46 1.32
C ARG A 110 -50.86 -15.87 0.03
N PHE A 111 -49.95 -15.54 -0.87
CA PHE A 111 -50.25 -15.18 -2.25
C PHE A 111 -50.03 -16.42 -3.12
N GLY A 112 -51.00 -16.73 -3.98
CA GLY A 112 -50.86 -17.77 -5.00
C GLY A 112 -49.89 -17.31 -6.10
N THR A 113 -50.32 -17.38 -7.35
CA THR A 113 -49.54 -16.78 -8.45
C THR A 113 -49.80 -15.28 -8.54
N VAL A 114 -48.73 -14.50 -8.53
CA VAL A 114 -48.73 -13.07 -8.83
C VAL A 114 -48.12 -12.89 -10.21
N ARG A 115 -48.81 -12.19 -11.10
CA ARG A 115 -48.34 -11.82 -12.43
C ARG A 115 -48.09 -10.33 -12.45
N ALA A 116 -46.97 -9.90 -13.00
CA ALA A 116 -46.63 -8.49 -13.11
C ALA A 116 -46.08 -8.17 -14.50
N THR A 117 -46.33 -6.94 -14.96
CA THR A 117 -45.88 -6.47 -16.28
C THR A 117 -44.94 -5.26 -16.16
N ALA A 118 -44.02 -5.14 -17.12
CA ALA A 118 -43.02 -4.07 -17.20
C ALA A 118 -42.22 -3.88 -15.89
N VAL A 119 -41.71 -4.97 -15.34
CA VAL A 119 -41.11 -4.98 -14.01
C VAL A 119 -39.70 -4.39 -14.02
N LYS A 120 -39.41 -3.50 -13.07
CA LYS A 120 -38.03 -3.09 -12.73
C LYS A 120 -37.75 -3.33 -11.26
N VAL A 121 -36.60 -3.94 -10.97
CA VAL A 121 -36.17 -4.29 -9.61
C VAL A 121 -34.89 -3.55 -9.23
N GLU A 122 -35.06 -2.77 -8.19
CA GLU A 122 -34.17 -2.05 -7.31
C GLU A 122 -33.57 -2.77 -6.10
N VAL A 123 -32.26 -2.95 -5.97
CA VAL A 123 -31.63 -3.25 -4.66
C VAL A 123 -30.34 -2.45 -4.49
N GLN A 124 -30.27 -1.62 -3.45
CA GLN A 124 -29.09 -0.78 -3.16
C GLN A 124 -28.76 -0.74 -1.66
N PRO A 125 -27.50 -0.49 -1.28
CA PRO A 125 -27.14 -0.30 0.13
C PRO A 125 -27.84 0.93 0.72
N ALA A 126 -28.41 0.79 1.92
CA ALA A 126 -28.98 1.89 2.69
C ALA A 126 -27.92 2.50 3.62
N GLY A 127 -27.95 3.83 3.80
CA GLY A 127 -27.03 4.54 4.71
C GLY A 127 -27.29 4.29 6.21
N ILE A 128 -28.49 3.81 6.56
CA ILE A 128 -28.91 3.53 7.94
C ILE A 128 -29.14 2.02 8.08
N ASP A 129 -28.66 1.41 9.17
CA ASP A 129 -28.94 0.01 9.48
C ASP A 129 -30.20 -0.10 10.34
N LEU A 130 -31.31 -0.52 9.75
CA LEU A 130 -32.52 -0.83 10.52
C LEU A 130 -32.32 -2.15 11.25
N LYS A 131 -32.11 -2.09 12.57
CA LYS A 131 -32.05 -3.28 13.41
C LYS A 131 -33.39 -4.03 13.31
N PRO A 132 -33.36 -5.32 12.99
CA PRO A 132 -34.57 -6.11 12.87
C PRO A 132 -35.20 -6.34 14.25
N PRO A 133 -36.53 -6.46 14.30
CA PRO A 133 -37.26 -6.76 15.52
C PRO A 133 -36.86 -8.13 16.13
N PRO A 134 -37.03 -8.30 17.45
CA PRO A 134 -36.71 -9.55 18.13
C PRO A 134 -37.58 -10.71 17.61
N TRP A 135 -37.01 -11.92 17.66
CA TRP A 135 -37.67 -13.13 17.18
C TRP A 135 -38.95 -13.45 17.95
N ARG A 136 -40.00 -13.85 17.23
CA ARG A 136 -41.27 -14.29 17.80
C ARG A 136 -41.78 -15.54 17.06
N SER A 137 -42.07 -16.59 17.82
CA SER A 137 -42.65 -17.83 17.27
C SER A 137 -44.06 -17.61 16.70
N ASP A 138 -44.80 -16.63 17.22
CA ASP A 138 -46.18 -16.33 16.85
C ASP A 138 -46.30 -15.29 15.71
N ALA A 139 -45.19 -14.98 15.04
CA ALA A 139 -45.15 -13.98 13.98
C ALA A 139 -45.89 -14.44 12.70
N TRP A 140 -46.38 -13.47 11.94
CA TRP A 140 -47.01 -13.72 10.64
C TRP A 140 -46.01 -14.31 9.64
N HIS A 141 -46.48 -15.26 8.84
CA HIS A 141 -45.73 -15.80 7.71
C HIS A 141 -46.22 -15.14 6.42
N ILE A 142 -45.30 -14.72 5.57
CA ILE A 142 -45.60 -14.22 4.23
C ILE A 142 -45.09 -15.26 3.25
N THR A 143 -46.00 -15.89 2.52
CA THR A 143 -45.66 -16.89 1.50
C THR A 143 -46.13 -16.38 0.16
N VAL A 144 -45.23 -16.28 -0.80
CA VAL A 144 -45.56 -15.99 -2.20
C VAL A 144 -45.11 -17.19 -3.02
N GLU A 145 -46.08 -17.97 -3.51
CA GLU A 145 -45.78 -19.21 -4.24
C GLU A 145 -44.98 -18.93 -5.51
N ARG A 146 -45.40 -17.93 -6.29
CA ARG A 146 -44.70 -17.50 -7.50
C ARG A 146 -45.11 -16.10 -7.92
N ILE A 147 -44.13 -15.21 -8.04
CA ILE A 147 -44.22 -13.94 -8.77
C ILE A 147 -43.63 -14.20 -10.15
N SER A 148 -44.43 -14.07 -11.20
CA SER A 148 -43.99 -14.25 -12.58
C SER A 148 -44.16 -12.97 -13.38
N THR A 149 -43.19 -12.67 -14.23
CA THR A 149 -43.28 -11.62 -15.23
C THR A 149 -42.68 -12.11 -16.54
N THR A 150 -43.31 -11.76 -17.67
CA THR A 150 -42.81 -11.99 -19.03
C THR A 150 -42.21 -10.71 -19.64
N SER A 151 -42.16 -9.62 -18.86
CA SER A 151 -41.71 -8.31 -19.31
C SER A 151 -40.83 -7.65 -18.23
N LEU A 152 -39.86 -8.41 -17.74
CA LEU A 152 -38.77 -7.86 -16.94
C LEU A 152 -37.97 -6.90 -17.82
N ARG A 153 -37.78 -5.65 -17.35
CA ARG A 153 -37.08 -4.59 -18.09
C ARG A 153 -35.69 -4.26 -17.51
N GLN A 154 -35.56 -4.38 -16.19
CA GLN A 154 -34.33 -3.99 -15.49
C GLN A 154 -34.19 -4.68 -14.13
N MET A 155 -32.97 -5.09 -13.81
CA MET A 155 -32.55 -5.46 -12.46
C MET A 155 -31.29 -4.68 -12.06
N ARG A 156 -31.32 -3.97 -10.93
CA ARG A 156 -30.18 -3.24 -10.38
C ARG A 156 -29.82 -3.76 -9.00
N PHE A 157 -28.57 -4.16 -8.83
CA PHE A 157 -27.97 -4.62 -7.58
C PHE A 157 -26.74 -3.77 -7.25
N GLY A 158 -26.94 -2.71 -6.46
CA GLY A 158 -25.93 -1.71 -6.18
C GLY A 158 -25.44 -1.04 -7.47
N ASN A 159 -24.18 -1.25 -7.80
CA ASN A 159 -23.58 -0.71 -9.03
C ASN A 159 -23.83 -1.59 -10.26
N LEU A 160 -24.25 -2.84 -10.09
CA LEU A 160 -24.54 -3.75 -11.21
C LEU A 160 -25.95 -3.48 -11.73
N VAL A 161 -26.09 -3.24 -13.03
CA VAL A 161 -27.36 -3.04 -13.73
C VAL A 161 -27.45 -4.02 -14.89
N ILE A 162 -28.57 -4.71 -14.98
CA ILE A 162 -28.94 -5.64 -16.05
C ILE A 162 -30.18 -5.05 -16.70
N ASP A 163 -30.02 -4.46 -17.88
CA ASP A 163 -31.12 -3.90 -18.68
C ASP A 163 -31.44 -4.85 -19.83
N GLY A 164 -32.71 -4.97 -20.21
CA GLY A 164 -33.11 -5.82 -21.32
C GLY A 164 -34.51 -6.35 -21.16
N ASP A 165 -35.00 -7.05 -22.17
CA ASP A 165 -36.30 -7.70 -22.12
C ASP A 165 -36.12 -9.17 -21.71
N GLY A 166 -36.96 -9.63 -20.79
CA GLY A 166 -36.91 -11.01 -20.35
C GLY A 166 -38.06 -11.41 -19.45
N GLU A 167 -37.93 -12.61 -18.90
CA GLU A 167 -38.87 -13.19 -17.96
C GLU A 167 -38.21 -13.51 -16.63
N ALA A 168 -39.01 -13.49 -15.57
CA ALA A 168 -38.58 -13.89 -14.25
C ALA A 168 -39.69 -14.61 -13.51
N GLY A 169 -39.31 -15.61 -12.72
CA GLY A 169 -40.17 -16.31 -11.77
C GLY A 169 -39.48 -16.38 -10.42
N ILE A 170 -40.05 -15.77 -9.38
CA ILE A 170 -39.49 -15.75 -8.02
C ILE A 170 -40.54 -16.23 -7.03
N GLY A 171 -40.19 -17.19 -6.17
CA GLY A 171 -41.03 -17.65 -5.06
C GLY A 171 -40.28 -17.55 -3.75
N PHE A 172 -40.95 -17.18 -2.67
CA PHE A 172 -40.32 -17.10 -1.35
C PHE A 172 -41.32 -17.26 -0.20
N THR A 173 -40.79 -17.61 0.96
CA THR A 173 -41.49 -17.47 2.24
C THR A 173 -40.62 -16.73 3.23
N HIS A 174 -41.24 -15.89 4.06
CA HIS A 174 -40.59 -15.09 5.09
C HIS A 174 -41.40 -15.10 6.36
N GLN A 175 -40.78 -15.47 7.48
CA GLN A 175 -41.36 -15.29 8.80
C GLN A 175 -41.00 -13.91 9.34
N MET A 176 -42.03 -13.11 9.65
CA MET A 176 -41.87 -11.75 10.20
C MET A 176 -41.19 -11.79 11.57
N HIS A 177 -40.80 -10.63 12.11
CA HIS A 177 -40.13 -10.53 13.41
C HIS A 177 -38.84 -11.36 13.45
N GLY A 178 -37.89 -11.09 12.56
CA GLY A 178 -36.56 -11.71 12.62
C GLY A 178 -36.49 -13.20 12.30
N GLY A 179 -37.57 -13.78 11.76
CA GLY A 179 -37.63 -15.18 11.34
C GLY A 179 -36.86 -15.47 10.05
N ALA A 180 -36.89 -16.74 9.65
CA ALA A 180 -36.16 -17.23 8.48
C ALA A 180 -36.83 -16.80 7.16
N THR A 181 -36.01 -16.70 6.12
CA THR A 181 -36.42 -16.49 4.73
C THR A 181 -35.92 -17.65 3.90
N THR A 182 -36.80 -18.22 3.08
CA THR A 182 -36.45 -19.26 2.12
C THR A 182 -36.84 -18.78 0.73
N VAL A 183 -35.95 -18.94 -0.24
CA VAL A 183 -36.25 -18.61 -1.64
C VAL A 183 -36.43 -19.92 -2.39
N PHE A 184 -37.64 -20.13 -2.89
CA PHE A 184 -37.99 -21.30 -3.69
C PHE A 184 -37.23 -21.29 -5.02
N PRO A 185 -37.16 -22.42 -5.75
CA PRO A 185 -36.57 -22.46 -7.08
C PRO A 185 -37.12 -21.36 -7.98
N SER A 186 -36.25 -20.39 -8.24
CA SER A 186 -36.53 -19.15 -8.96
C SER A 186 -35.64 -19.08 -10.18
N HIS A 187 -36.08 -18.35 -11.20
CA HIS A 187 -35.37 -18.22 -12.45
C HIS A 187 -35.54 -16.82 -13.05
N VAL A 188 -34.53 -16.39 -13.79
CA VAL A 188 -34.55 -15.17 -14.60
C VAL A 188 -33.88 -15.48 -15.92
N SER A 189 -34.56 -15.18 -17.01
CA SER A 189 -34.07 -15.39 -18.37
C SER A 189 -34.22 -14.10 -19.16
N MET A 190 -33.12 -13.58 -19.69
CA MET A 190 -33.07 -12.36 -20.50
C MET A 190 -32.26 -12.66 -21.77
N PRO A 191 -32.91 -12.91 -22.92
CA PRO A 191 -32.23 -13.27 -24.16
C PRO A 191 -31.44 -12.12 -24.80
N ASP A 192 -31.83 -10.86 -24.52
CA ASP A 192 -31.12 -9.66 -24.94
C ASP A 192 -30.91 -8.73 -23.74
N ALA A 193 -29.82 -8.98 -23.01
CA ALA A 193 -29.43 -8.25 -21.83
C ALA A 193 -28.17 -7.40 -22.07
N ARG A 194 -28.12 -6.25 -21.39
CA ARG A 194 -26.98 -5.36 -21.31
C ARG A 194 -26.56 -5.27 -19.85
N LEU A 195 -25.37 -5.79 -19.55
CA LEU A 195 -24.78 -5.73 -18.21
C LEU A 195 -23.88 -4.51 -18.09
N ARG A 196 -24.06 -3.75 -17.01
CA ARG A 196 -23.27 -2.56 -16.69
C ARG A 196 -22.86 -2.58 -15.23
N TYR A 197 -21.65 -2.11 -14.94
CA TYR A 197 -21.20 -1.85 -13.57
C TYR A 197 -20.83 -0.37 -13.42
N GLY A 198 -21.62 0.38 -12.65
CA GLY A 198 -21.55 1.83 -12.58
C GLY A 198 -21.78 2.46 -13.96
N LYS A 199 -20.80 3.22 -14.45
CA LYS A 199 -20.86 3.83 -15.80
C LYS A 199 -20.33 2.91 -16.92
N GLN A 200 -19.77 1.74 -16.58
CA GLN A 200 -19.05 0.89 -17.53
C GLN A 200 -19.94 -0.25 -18.06
N ALA A 201 -20.03 -0.41 -19.38
CA ALA A 201 -20.62 -1.61 -19.98
C ALA A 201 -19.70 -2.83 -19.77
N LEU A 202 -20.26 -3.95 -19.30
CA LEU A 202 -19.60 -5.24 -19.10
C LEU A 202 -19.90 -6.18 -20.27
N LEU A 203 -21.18 -6.28 -20.64
CA LEU A 203 -21.65 -7.11 -21.74
C LEU A 203 -22.77 -6.39 -22.50
N ARG A 204 -22.86 -6.66 -23.79
CA ARG A 204 -23.93 -6.26 -24.71
C ARG A 204 -24.44 -7.50 -25.43
N ASP A 205 -25.68 -7.42 -25.90
CA ASP A 205 -26.33 -8.47 -26.67
C ASP A 205 -26.20 -9.83 -25.99
N ALA A 206 -26.37 -9.84 -24.66
CA ALA A 206 -26.04 -10.98 -23.81
C ALA A 206 -27.27 -11.82 -23.52
N ARG A 207 -27.15 -13.13 -23.69
CA ARG A 207 -28.10 -14.12 -23.16
C ARG A 207 -27.75 -14.40 -21.71
N PHE A 208 -28.63 -14.02 -20.80
CA PHE A 208 -28.48 -14.20 -19.37
C PHE A 208 -29.57 -15.11 -18.82
N ASP A 209 -29.19 -16.30 -18.35
CA ASP A 209 -30.08 -17.24 -17.66
C ASP A 209 -29.51 -17.55 -16.28
N VAL A 210 -30.30 -17.30 -15.24
CA VAL A 210 -29.93 -17.64 -13.88
C VAL A 210 -31.07 -18.36 -13.19
N ARG A 211 -30.76 -19.51 -12.60
CA ARG A 211 -31.65 -20.23 -11.70
C ARG A 211 -31.07 -20.19 -10.32
N PHE A 212 -31.87 -19.87 -9.32
CA PHE A 212 -31.41 -19.78 -7.95
C PHE A 212 -32.47 -20.25 -6.95
N ALA A 213 -32.00 -20.82 -5.86
CA ALA A 213 -32.79 -21.14 -4.67
C ALA A 213 -31.94 -20.82 -3.45
N PHE A 214 -32.59 -20.48 -2.34
CA PHE A 214 -31.90 -20.27 -1.07
C PHE A 214 -32.58 -21.10 0.01
N ASP A 215 -31.78 -21.92 0.68
CA ASP A 215 -32.14 -22.57 1.93
C ASP A 215 -32.53 -21.53 2.99
N PRO A 216 -33.28 -21.93 4.04
CA PRO A 216 -33.68 -21.02 5.10
C PRO A 216 -32.48 -20.26 5.68
N PHE A 217 -32.52 -18.93 5.60
CA PHE A 217 -31.53 -18.04 6.20
C PHE A 217 -32.22 -16.95 7.02
N THR A 218 -31.58 -16.53 8.11
CA THR A 218 -32.03 -15.36 8.88
C THR A 218 -31.26 -14.13 8.43
N TYR A 219 -31.65 -12.97 8.97
CA TYR A 219 -30.92 -11.74 8.72
C TYR A 219 -29.52 -11.73 9.37
N GLU A 220 -29.30 -12.49 10.46
CA GLU A 220 -28.02 -12.59 11.19
C GLU A 220 -27.11 -13.66 10.61
N GLN A 221 -27.71 -14.79 10.18
CA GLN A 221 -26.96 -16.00 9.87
C GLN A 221 -27.38 -16.58 8.51
N PRO A 222 -26.44 -16.68 7.54
CA PRO A 222 -25.10 -16.06 7.54
C PRO A 222 -25.15 -14.53 7.29
N PRO A 223 -24.19 -13.73 7.79
CA PRO A 223 -24.20 -12.29 7.58
C PRO A 223 -23.73 -11.90 6.16
N GLY A 224 -24.42 -10.91 5.57
CA GLY A 224 -24.02 -10.30 4.30
C GLY A 224 -23.91 -11.32 3.14
N TRP A 225 -22.78 -11.28 2.43
CA TRP A 225 -22.51 -12.18 1.29
C TRP A 225 -22.37 -13.64 1.66
N LYS A 226 -22.15 -13.99 2.95
CA LYS A 226 -22.08 -15.39 3.37
C LYS A 226 -23.41 -16.13 3.15
N LYS A 227 -24.53 -15.43 2.91
CA LYS A 227 -25.80 -16.06 2.50
C LYS A 227 -25.67 -16.90 1.23
N ILE A 228 -24.63 -16.66 0.42
CA ILE A 228 -24.31 -17.51 -0.72
C ILE A 228 -23.97 -18.96 -0.31
N GLU A 229 -23.57 -19.19 0.94
CA GLU A 229 -23.39 -20.54 1.53
C GLU A 229 -24.73 -21.28 1.73
N ARG A 230 -25.86 -20.58 1.60
CA ARG A 230 -27.22 -21.13 1.61
C ARG A 230 -27.85 -21.14 0.22
N ALA A 231 -27.10 -20.75 -0.81
CA ALA A 231 -27.63 -20.58 -2.15
C ALA A 231 -27.22 -21.74 -3.06
N GLN A 232 -28.18 -22.19 -3.86
CA GLN A 232 -27.96 -23.01 -5.04
C GLN A 232 -28.18 -22.11 -6.26
N ILE A 233 -27.16 -21.92 -7.10
CA ILE A 233 -27.23 -21.00 -8.24
C ILE A 233 -26.71 -21.71 -9.49
N ARG A 234 -27.44 -21.66 -10.60
CA ARG A 234 -26.93 -22.02 -11.93
C ARG A 234 -26.98 -20.77 -12.79
N LEU A 235 -25.85 -20.39 -13.36
CA LEU A 235 -25.68 -19.21 -14.16
C LEU A 235 -25.16 -19.63 -15.55
N LYS A 236 -25.91 -19.26 -16.59
CA LYS A 236 -25.47 -19.30 -17.97
C LYS A 236 -25.47 -17.88 -18.52
N MET A 237 -24.35 -17.50 -19.11
CA MET A 237 -24.16 -16.16 -19.64
C MET A 237 -23.34 -16.24 -20.92
N ASP A 238 -23.82 -15.61 -21.97
CA ASP A 238 -23.16 -15.58 -23.27
C ASP A 238 -23.36 -14.19 -23.87
N GLY A 239 -22.32 -13.50 -24.32
CA GLY A 239 -22.50 -12.17 -24.86
C GLY A 239 -21.23 -11.46 -25.31
N VAL A 240 -21.42 -10.28 -25.89
CA VAL A 240 -20.32 -9.44 -26.39
C VAL A 240 -19.74 -8.62 -25.26
N THR A 241 -18.45 -8.77 -25.01
CA THR A 241 -17.72 -8.01 -23.98
C THR A 241 -16.86 -6.92 -24.63
N PRO A 242 -16.69 -5.74 -24.04
CA PRO A 242 -15.76 -4.76 -24.61
C PRO A 242 -14.32 -5.26 -24.49
N SER A 243 -13.49 -4.88 -25.45
CA SER A 243 -12.04 -5.06 -25.39
C SER A 243 -11.43 -4.44 -24.13
N ILE A 244 -10.35 -5.04 -23.64
CA ILE A 244 -9.60 -4.55 -22.48
C ILE A 244 -8.31 -3.90 -22.97
N ALA A 245 -8.02 -2.69 -22.55
CA ALA A 245 -6.70 -2.11 -22.69
C ALA A 245 -5.89 -2.41 -21.43
N LEU A 246 -4.75 -3.05 -21.59
CA LEU A 246 -3.79 -3.32 -20.54
C LEU A 246 -2.59 -2.39 -20.73
N GLY A 247 -2.31 -1.59 -19.70
CA GLY A 247 -1.18 -0.68 -19.68
C GLY A 247 -1.11 0.08 -18.36
N ALA A 248 0.07 0.60 -18.07
CA ALA A 248 0.20 1.68 -17.10
C ALA A 248 0.04 2.99 -17.85
N ASP A 249 -0.85 3.86 -17.38
CA ASP A 249 -0.93 5.22 -17.92
C ASP A 249 0.36 6.02 -17.59
N LYS A 250 0.51 7.22 -18.15
CA LYS A 250 1.66 8.11 -17.85
C LYS A 250 1.76 8.45 -16.36
N ALA A 251 0.66 8.40 -15.61
CA ALA A 251 0.65 8.63 -14.17
C ALA A 251 1.16 7.42 -13.36
N GLY A 252 1.31 6.26 -14.00
CA GLY A 252 1.76 5.02 -13.37
C GLY A 252 0.63 4.20 -12.76
N ALA A 253 -0.63 4.51 -13.06
CA ALA A 253 -1.76 3.70 -12.65
C ALA A 253 -1.95 2.55 -13.65
N LEU A 254 -1.98 1.31 -13.13
CA LEU A 254 -2.42 0.17 -13.92
C LEU A 254 -3.90 0.39 -14.27
N ALA A 255 -4.19 0.64 -15.54
CA ALA A 255 -5.53 0.99 -15.98
C ALA A 255 -6.06 -0.10 -16.92
N ILE A 256 -7.02 -0.87 -16.41
CA ILE A 256 -7.84 -1.76 -17.24
C ILE A 256 -8.94 -0.89 -17.83
N THR A 257 -8.68 -0.26 -18.98
CA THR A 257 -9.72 0.56 -19.66
C THR A 257 -10.43 -0.26 -20.71
N ARG A 258 -11.73 -0.02 -20.93
CA ARG A 258 -12.53 -0.81 -21.88
C ARG A 258 -12.64 -0.05 -23.19
N ALA A 259 -12.27 -0.68 -24.29
CA ALA A 259 -12.39 -0.11 -25.64
C ALA A 259 -13.64 -0.68 -26.36
N PRO A 260 -14.23 0.08 -27.31
CA PRO A 260 -15.56 -0.20 -27.88
C PRO A 260 -15.63 -1.42 -28.80
N LEU A 261 -14.52 -2.11 -29.07
CA LEU A 261 -14.50 -3.30 -29.93
C LEU A 261 -15.00 -4.53 -29.19
N GLY A 262 -15.68 -5.41 -29.92
CA GLY A 262 -16.28 -6.62 -29.38
C GLY A 262 -15.27 -7.74 -29.17
N GLY A 263 -15.27 -8.31 -27.97
CA GLY A 263 -14.89 -9.69 -27.69
C GLY A 263 -16.14 -10.51 -27.34
N HIS A 264 -15.94 -11.74 -26.93
CA HIS A 264 -17.00 -12.66 -26.54
C HIS A 264 -16.68 -13.28 -25.17
N LEU A 265 -17.70 -13.38 -24.32
CA LEU A 265 -17.65 -14.07 -23.03
C LEU A 265 -18.75 -15.13 -23.03
N SER A 266 -18.37 -16.36 -22.71
CA SER A 266 -19.30 -17.45 -22.40
C SER A 266 -18.98 -18.00 -21.01
N ALA A 267 -20.00 -18.24 -20.20
CA ALA A 267 -19.86 -18.74 -18.84
C ALA A 267 -21.03 -19.67 -18.49
N ASP A 268 -20.72 -20.85 -17.94
CA ASP A 268 -21.67 -21.81 -17.39
C ASP A 268 -21.14 -22.27 -16.04
N PHE A 269 -21.78 -21.84 -14.96
CA PHE A 269 -21.39 -22.20 -13.60
C PHE A 269 -22.59 -22.68 -12.80
N ALA A 270 -22.35 -23.72 -12.01
CA ALA A 270 -23.23 -24.10 -10.93
C ALA A 270 -22.51 -23.87 -9.60
N LEU A 271 -23.25 -23.35 -8.63
CA LEU A 271 -22.84 -23.08 -7.28
C LEU A 271 -23.78 -23.80 -6.35
N ASP A 272 -23.21 -24.55 -5.41
CA ASP A 272 -23.93 -25.31 -4.43
C ASP A 272 -23.40 -24.96 -3.04
N HIS A 273 -24.21 -24.27 -2.23
CA HIS A 273 -23.90 -23.87 -0.86
C HIS A 273 -22.51 -23.20 -0.73
N GLY A 274 -22.24 -22.22 -1.60
CA GLY A 274 -20.98 -21.46 -1.60
C GLY A 274 -19.78 -22.15 -2.26
N THR A 275 -19.97 -23.34 -2.83
CA THR A 275 -18.93 -24.12 -3.53
C THR A 275 -19.27 -24.32 -5.00
N LEU A 276 -18.35 -23.99 -5.92
CA LEU A 276 -18.56 -24.20 -7.35
C LEU A 276 -18.63 -25.71 -7.65
N ALA A 277 -19.64 -26.11 -8.42
CA ALA A 277 -19.80 -27.48 -8.87
C ALA A 277 -18.77 -27.80 -9.98
N PRO A 278 -18.21 -29.03 -10.02
CA PRO A 278 -17.31 -29.44 -11.09
C PRO A 278 -17.99 -29.38 -12.46
N GLY A 279 -17.21 -29.11 -13.50
CA GLY A 279 -17.68 -28.99 -14.88
C GLY A 279 -18.04 -27.57 -15.32
N GLY A 280 -18.11 -26.61 -14.38
CA GLY A 280 -18.30 -25.19 -14.71
C GLY A 280 -17.15 -24.64 -15.55
N ARG A 281 -17.46 -23.76 -16.51
CA ARG A 281 -16.49 -23.19 -17.46
C ARG A 281 -16.77 -21.71 -17.70
N LEU A 282 -15.71 -20.93 -17.88
CA LEU A 282 -15.76 -19.58 -18.45
C LEU A 282 -14.71 -19.47 -19.53
N GLN A 283 -15.11 -18.93 -20.66
CA GLN A 283 -14.26 -18.65 -21.80
C GLN A 283 -14.43 -17.19 -22.17
N TRP A 284 -13.35 -16.45 -22.13
CA TRP A 284 -13.31 -15.05 -22.51
C TRP A 284 -12.29 -14.88 -23.62
N ASN A 285 -12.73 -14.29 -24.72
CA ASN A 285 -11.93 -14.03 -25.90
C ASN A 285 -12.17 -12.59 -26.34
N ALA A 286 -11.21 -11.70 -26.16
CA ALA A 286 -11.38 -10.31 -26.59
C ALA A 286 -10.10 -9.72 -27.18
N PRO A 287 -10.23 -8.69 -28.03
CA PRO A 287 -9.11 -7.82 -28.33
C PRO A 287 -8.58 -7.20 -27.04
N VAL A 288 -7.29 -7.32 -26.81
CA VAL A 288 -6.53 -6.64 -25.78
C VAL A 288 -5.74 -5.53 -26.45
N ALA A 289 -6.05 -4.28 -26.12
CA ALA A 289 -5.22 -3.15 -26.54
C ALA A 289 -3.99 -3.08 -25.61
N ILE A 290 -2.81 -3.00 -26.20
CA ILE A 290 -1.54 -2.90 -25.50
C ILE A 290 -0.86 -1.63 -25.97
N THR A 291 -0.38 -0.85 -25.02
CA THR A 291 0.40 0.36 -25.31
C THR A 291 1.86 -0.03 -25.43
N ASP A 292 2.42 0.06 -26.62
CA ASP A 292 3.85 -0.17 -26.85
C ASP A 292 4.70 1.03 -26.43
N ALA A 293 6.03 0.85 -26.46
CA ALA A 293 7.03 1.82 -26.01
C ALA A 293 6.96 3.18 -26.71
N ASP A 294 6.56 3.17 -27.98
CA ASP A 294 6.37 4.35 -28.83
C ASP A 294 5.01 5.03 -28.60
N GLY A 295 4.20 4.51 -27.67
CA GLY A 295 2.85 4.97 -27.40
C GLY A 295 1.81 4.47 -28.41
N THR A 296 2.20 3.65 -29.38
CA THR A 296 1.25 3.05 -30.33
C THR A 296 0.39 2.02 -29.61
N GLN A 297 -0.90 1.98 -29.99
CA GLN A 297 -1.83 0.99 -29.46
C GLN A 297 -1.84 -0.21 -30.40
N GLN A 298 -1.22 -1.30 -29.96
CA GLN A 298 -1.34 -2.58 -30.62
C GLN A 298 -2.57 -3.31 -30.12
N ARG A 299 -3.31 -3.98 -31.00
CA ARG A 299 -4.37 -4.90 -30.58
C ARG A 299 -3.86 -6.33 -30.68
N ARG A 300 -4.11 -7.12 -29.65
CA ARG A 300 -3.77 -8.54 -29.55
C ARG A 300 -5.01 -9.34 -29.16
N ARG A 301 -5.01 -10.65 -29.40
CA ARG A 301 -6.10 -11.52 -28.92
C ARG A 301 -5.74 -12.01 -27.52
N GLY A 302 -6.50 -11.58 -26.52
CA GLY A 302 -6.45 -12.15 -25.18
C GLY A 302 -7.47 -13.28 -25.05
N GLN A 303 -7.04 -14.36 -24.40
CA GLN A 303 -7.92 -15.47 -24.05
C GLN A 303 -7.76 -15.79 -22.57
N LEU A 304 -8.87 -16.05 -21.90
CA LEU A 304 -8.92 -16.49 -20.52
C LEU A 304 -9.95 -17.62 -20.42
N ASP A 305 -9.47 -18.80 -20.07
CA ASP A 305 -10.28 -19.97 -19.83
C ASP A 305 -10.21 -20.32 -18.33
N LEU A 306 -11.37 -20.53 -17.71
CA LEU A 306 -11.47 -20.98 -16.33
C LEU A 306 -12.32 -22.24 -16.31
N ALA A 307 -11.83 -23.31 -15.69
CA ALA A 307 -12.54 -24.57 -15.56
C ALA A 307 -12.58 -25.03 -14.10
N VAL A 308 -13.75 -25.44 -13.63
CA VAL A 308 -13.94 -25.99 -12.29
C VAL A 308 -13.72 -27.51 -12.34
N GLN A 309 -12.58 -27.96 -11.86
CA GLN A 309 -12.24 -29.38 -11.71
C GLN A 309 -12.73 -29.91 -10.36
N PRO A 310 -12.77 -31.24 -10.12
CA PRO A 310 -13.26 -31.80 -8.85
C PRO A 310 -12.56 -31.27 -7.59
N ALA A 311 -11.25 -31.01 -7.67
CA ALA A 311 -10.44 -30.57 -6.53
C ALA A 311 -10.01 -29.09 -6.57
N ALA A 312 -10.12 -28.42 -7.72
CA ALA A 312 -9.52 -27.11 -7.92
C ALA A 312 -10.21 -26.32 -9.04
N VAL A 313 -9.85 -25.05 -9.19
CA VAL A 313 -10.22 -24.23 -10.33
C VAL A 313 -8.95 -23.99 -11.16
N THR A 314 -8.94 -24.41 -12.41
CA THR A 314 -7.83 -24.11 -13.34
C THR A 314 -8.14 -22.85 -14.12
N ILE A 315 -7.09 -22.07 -14.38
CA ILE A 315 -7.13 -20.78 -15.03
C ILE A 315 -6.01 -20.80 -16.07
N HIS A 316 -6.39 -20.69 -17.34
CA HIS A 316 -5.46 -20.58 -18.46
C HIS A 316 -5.64 -19.19 -19.06
N ALA A 317 -4.59 -18.37 -19.04
CA ALA A 317 -4.61 -17.03 -19.60
C ALA A 317 -3.51 -16.89 -20.65
N ARG A 318 -3.86 -16.42 -21.86
CA ARG A 318 -2.89 -16.23 -22.93
C ARG A 318 -3.11 -14.95 -23.71
N ILE A 319 -2.01 -14.29 -24.06
CA ILE A 319 -1.92 -13.17 -24.98
C ILE A 319 -0.79 -13.51 -25.95
N LEU A 320 -1.15 -13.84 -27.19
CA LEU A 320 -0.20 -14.29 -28.20
C LEU A 320 0.57 -13.10 -28.81
N ALA A 321 1.87 -13.31 -29.04
CA ALA A 321 2.68 -12.42 -29.87
C ALA A 321 2.16 -12.42 -31.32
N PRO A 322 2.36 -11.35 -32.12
CA PRO A 322 2.11 -11.41 -33.55
C PRO A 322 2.95 -12.53 -34.18
N GLY A 323 2.38 -13.23 -35.16
CA GLY A 323 3.13 -14.25 -35.92
C GLY A 323 4.39 -13.65 -36.53
N ASP A 324 5.44 -14.48 -36.63
CA ASP A 324 6.81 -14.10 -36.98
C ASP A 324 6.90 -13.17 -38.21
N VAL A 325 6.88 -11.87 -37.97
CA VAL A 325 7.46 -10.89 -38.87
C VAL A 325 8.90 -10.71 -38.38
N GLU A 326 9.86 -11.20 -39.16
CA GLU A 326 11.29 -11.00 -38.92
C GLU A 326 11.55 -9.53 -38.59
N GLY A 327 11.87 -9.25 -37.32
CA GLY A 327 12.17 -7.89 -36.84
C GLY A 327 11.49 -7.48 -35.53
N THR A 328 10.35 -8.07 -35.13
CA THR A 328 9.68 -7.70 -33.87
C THR A 328 10.27 -8.41 -32.64
N ARG A 329 11.54 -8.11 -32.32
CA ARG A 329 12.08 -8.35 -30.97
C ARG A 329 11.37 -7.41 -29.99
N GLY A 330 10.45 -7.91 -29.16
CA GLY A 330 9.81 -7.12 -28.10
C GLY A 330 8.28 -7.18 -27.99
N ALA A 331 7.61 -8.11 -28.67
CA ALA A 331 6.15 -8.20 -28.58
C ALA A 331 5.67 -8.60 -27.17
N ASN A 332 4.70 -7.83 -26.67
CA ASN A 332 3.99 -8.12 -25.43
C ASN A 332 3.29 -9.49 -25.49
N ARG A 333 3.66 -10.40 -24.59
CA ARG A 333 3.10 -11.74 -24.46
C ARG A 333 2.87 -12.12 -23.00
N LEU A 334 1.89 -12.96 -22.77
CA LEU A 334 1.56 -13.53 -21.46
C LEU A 334 1.03 -14.94 -21.68
N GLU A 335 1.52 -15.89 -20.90
CA GLU A 335 0.98 -17.24 -20.78
C GLU A 335 0.97 -17.61 -19.30
N ALA A 336 -0.18 -18.05 -18.79
CA ALA A 336 -0.31 -18.43 -17.40
C ALA A 336 -1.24 -19.64 -17.26
N ASP A 337 -0.71 -20.68 -16.65
CA ASP A 337 -1.40 -21.93 -16.33
C ASP A 337 -1.45 -22.03 -14.81
N LEU A 338 -2.54 -21.57 -14.22
CA LEU A 338 -2.70 -21.44 -12.79
C LEU A 338 -3.80 -22.38 -12.28
N GLN A 339 -3.62 -22.88 -11.07
CA GLN A 339 -4.56 -23.71 -10.35
C GLN A 339 -4.81 -23.09 -8.98
N LEU A 340 -6.08 -22.82 -8.68
CA LEU A 340 -6.52 -22.43 -7.35
C LEU A 340 -7.05 -23.66 -6.63
N ALA A 341 -6.38 -24.08 -5.55
CA ALA A 341 -6.71 -25.26 -4.74
C ALA A 341 -7.97 -25.07 -3.87
N SER A 342 -9.01 -24.43 -4.41
CA SER A 342 -10.33 -24.35 -3.78
C SER A 342 -11.41 -23.98 -4.78
N ARG A 343 -12.61 -24.52 -4.54
CA ARG A 343 -13.84 -24.22 -5.28
C ARG A 343 -14.79 -23.26 -4.55
N ARG A 344 -14.43 -22.82 -3.33
CA ARG A 344 -15.28 -21.92 -2.56
C ARG A 344 -15.18 -20.50 -3.11
N LEU A 345 -16.32 -19.82 -3.29
CA LEU A 345 -16.31 -18.42 -3.75
C LEU A 345 -15.78 -17.49 -2.65
N PHE A 346 -14.72 -16.74 -2.95
CA PHE A 346 -13.95 -15.96 -1.95
C PHE A 346 -14.23 -14.45 -1.97
N LEU A 347 -15.50 -14.05 -2.01
CA LEU A 347 -15.93 -12.65 -2.20
C LEU A 347 -15.40 -11.61 -1.16
N ARG A 348 -14.75 -12.04 -0.07
CA ARG A 348 -14.20 -11.17 0.99
C ARG A 348 -12.90 -11.66 1.66
N ARG A 349 -12.27 -12.75 1.23
CA ARG A 349 -10.99 -13.17 1.84
C ARG A 349 -9.87 -12.20 1.45
N SER A 350 -8.83 -12.12 2.29
CA SER A 350 -7.65 -11.33 1.96
C SER A 350 -7.00 -11.91 0.68
N SER A 351 -6.46 -11.04 -0.20
CA SER A 351 -5.74 -11.47 -1.40
C SER A 351 -4.61 -12.46 -1.07
N ARG A 352 -4.02 -12.35 0.12
CA ARG A 352 -3.00 -13.27 0.66
C ARG A 352 -3.48 -14.70 0.83
N GLU A 353 -4.68 -14.91 1.35
CA GLU A 353 -5.25 -16.26 1.49
C GLU A 353 -5.51 -16.92 0.13
N MET A 354 -5.88 -16.14 -0.88
CA MET A 354 -6.05 -16.65 -2.25
C MET A 354 -4.70 -17.01 -2.87
N ILE A 355 -3.68 -16.16 -2.71
CA ILE A 355 -2.32 -16.41 -3.19
C ILE A 355 -1.75 -17.71 -2.60
N ARG A 356 -2.01 -17.99 -1.32
CA ARG A 356 -1.58 -19.24 -0.66
C ARG A 356 -2.18 -20.52 -1.24
N LEU A 357 -3.29 -20.41 -1.98
CA LEU A 357 -3.94 -21.55 -2.64
C LEU A 357 -3.55 -21.67 -4.12
N LEU A 358 -2.74 -20.74 -4.64
CA LEU A 358 -2.35 -20.69 -6.04
C LEU A 358 -1.16 -21.62 -6.30
N SER A 359 -1.23 -22.38 -7.38
CA SER A 359 -0.10 -23.17 -7.92
C SER A 359 -0.08 -23.05 -9.43
N GLY A 360 1.03 -23.38 -10.09
CA GLY A 360 1.14 -23.38 -11.55
C GLY A 360 2.29 -22.52 -12.07
N THR A 361 2.21 -22.13 -13.33
CA THR A 361 3.24 -21.39 -14.05
C THR A 361 2.71 -20.12 -14.67
N ALA A 362 3.55 -19.10 -14.75
CA ALA A 362 3.24 -17.87 -15.46
C ALA A 362 4.50 -17.33 -16.13
N GLU A 363 4.44 -17.13 -17.43
CA GLU A 363 5.50 -16.55 -18.25
C GLU A 363 4.98 -15.30 -18.94
N TRP A 364 5.78 -14.24 -18.93
CA TRP A 364 5.40 -13.00 -19.60
C TRP A 364 6.63 -12.25 -20.10
N ARG A 365 6.39 -11.46 -21.14
CA ARG A 365 7.32 -10.41 -21.56
C ARG A 365 6.48 -9.19 -21.90
N TRP A 366 6.71 -8.09 -21.19
CA TRP A 366 5.84 -6.93 -21.27
C TRP A 366 6.60 -5.61 -21.19
N HIS A 367 6.36 -4.71 -22.14
CA HIS A 367 6.80 -3.33 -22.13
C HIS A 367 5.77 -2.44 -21.44
N PHE A 368 6.17 -1.74 -20.37
CA PHE A 368 5.31 -0.77 -19.71
C PHE A 368 5.78 0.64 -20.01
N ALA A 369 4.84 1.53 -20.39
CA ALA A 369 5.11 2.96 -20.54
C ALA A 369 5.55 3.63 -19.21
N SER A 370 5.26 3.01 -18.07
CA SER A 370 5.66 3.49 -16.75
C SER A 370 5.74 2.33 -15.76
N LEU A 371 6.90 2.05 -15.18
CA LEU A 371 7.10 1.02 -14.14
C LEU A 371 6.64 1.48 -12.75
N ARG A 372 6.09 2.69 -12.64
CA ARG A 372 5.56 3.21 -11.37
C ARG A 372 4.41 2.37 -10.80
N TRP A 373 3.71 1.58 -11.62
CA TRP A 373 2.66 0.66 -11.17
C TRP A 373 3.21 -0.47 -10.29
N LEU A 374 4.51 -0.75 -10.31
CA LEU A 374 5.18 -1.69 -9.40
C LEU A 374 5.36 -1.10 -8.00
N THR A 375 5.20 0.21 -7.83
CA THR A 375 5.41 0.88 -6.54
C THR A 375 4.52 0.29 -5.43
N PRO A 376 3.21 -0.01 -5.62
CA PRO A 376 2.40 -0.74 -4.64
C PRO A 376 2.94 -2.13 -4.23
N LEU A 377 3.66 -2.82 -5.13
CA LEU A 377 4.30 -4.12 -4.83
C LEU A 377 5.57 -3.93 -4.00
N THR A 378 6.25 -2.79 -4.13
CA THR A 378 7.34 -2.36 -3.24
C THR A 378 6.85 -1.51 -2.06
N ALA A 379 5.54 -1.20 -2.00
CA ALA A 379 4.93 -0.23 -1.08
C ALA A 379 4.77 -0.75 0.35
N ALA A 380 5.48 -1.81 0.71
CA ALA A 380 5.84 -1.95 2.11
C ALA A 380 6.49 -0.64 2.57
N ARG A 381 7.39 0.02 1.78
CA ARG A 381 7.91 1.38 2.08
C ARG A 381 8.40 2.20 0.89
N SER A 382 8.23 3.53 1.01
CA SER A 382 8.50 4.56 0.00
C SER A 382 9.96 4.77 -0.43
N TRP A 383 10.90 3.96 0.08
CA TRP A 383 12.33 4.18 -0.10
C TRP A 383 12.86 3.65 -1.43
N LEU A 384 12.21 2.69 -2.11
CA LEU A 384 12.63 2.22 -3.44
C LEU A 384 11.51 2.39 -4.46
N ARG A 385 11.83 3.01 -5.60
CA ARG A 385 10.90 3.25 -6.70
C ARG A 385 11.53 2.96 -8.04
N LEU A 386 10.79 2.27 -8.90
CA LEU A 386 11.09 2.15 -10.32
C LEU A 386 10.22 3.15 -11.09
N ALA A 387 10.81 3.83 -12.06
CA ALA A 387 10.21 4.90 -12.82
C ALA A 387 10.64 4.84 -14.29
N GLY A 388 9.92 5.58 -15.13
CA GLY A 388 10.13 5.52 -16.58
C GLY A 388 9.51 4.28 -17.21
N ALA A 389 9.60 4.20 -18.53
CA ALA A 389 9.22 3.02 -19.28
C ALA A 389 10.26 1.91 -19.11
N GLY A 390 9.86 0.66 -19.29
CA GLY A 390 10.79 -0.46 -19.24
C GLY A 390 10.13 -1.80 -19.55
N ASP A 391 10.95 -2.73 -20.02
CA ASP A 391 10.55 -4.11 -20.28
C ASP A 391 10.65 -4.95 -18.99
N ILE A 392 9.71 -5.86 -18.82
CA ILE A 392 9.73 -6.89 -17.78
C ILE A 392 9.61 -8.23 -18.47
N ASP A 393 10.60 -9.09 -18.28
CA ASP A 393 10.58 -10.50 -18.68
C ASP A 393 10.50 -11.35 -17.40
N GLY A 394 9.75 -12.44 -17.41
CA GLY A 394 9.67 -13.28 -16.22
C GLY A 394 9.00 -14.61 -16.45
N ALA A 395 9.43 -15.58 -15.66
CA ALA A 395 8.82 -16.89 -15.54
C ALA A 395 8.71 -17.24 -14.05
N LEU A 396 7.50 -17.56 -13.59
CA LEU A 396 7.23 -17.95 -12.21
C LEU A 396 6.72 -19.38 -12.16
N HIS A 397 7.26 -20.14 -11.21
CA HIS A 397 6.75 -21.45 -10.82
C HIS A 397 6.24 -21.34 -9.38
N ILE A 398 4.95 -21.61 -9.19
CA ILE A 398 4.25 -21.41 -7.92
C ILE A 398 3.73 -22.76 -7.43
N ALA A 399 3.97 -23.09 -6.16
CA ALA A 399 3.37 -24.23 -5.47
C ALA A 399 2.80 -23.80 -4.13
N ALA A 400 1.48 -23.92 -3.97
CA ALA A 400 0.75 -23.52 -2.76
C ALA A 400 1.14 -22.12 -2.25
N GLY A 401 1.21 -21.15 -3.17
CA GLY A 401 1.57 -19.75 -2.92
C GLY A 401 3.05 -19.50 -2.63
N LYS A 402 3.92 -20.51 -2.73
CA LYS A 402 5.37 -20.35 -2.62
C LYS A 402 5.99 -20.38 -4.01
N LEU A 403 6.93 -19.47 -4.26
CA LEU A 403 7.75 -19.52 -5.45
C LEU A 403 8.77 -20.65 -5.34
N LEU A 404 8.93 -21.41 -6.42
CA LEU A 404 9.89 -22.49 -6.54
C LEU A 404 11.19 -22.01 -7.21
N PRO A 405 12.33 -22.67 -6.92
CA PRO A 405 13.56 -22.46 -7.67
C PRO A 405 13.36 -22.58 -9.18
N GLY A 406 14.04 -21.74 -9.95
CA GLY A 406 13.82 -21.56 -11.39
C GLY A 406 12.92 -20.36 -11.73
N SER A 407 12.12 -19.87 -10.77
CA SER A 407 11.37 -18.63 -10.93
C SER A 407 12.31 -17.43 -11.04
N HIS A 408 12.10 -16.58 -12.05
CA HIS A 408 12.90 -15.39 -12.28
C HIS A 408 12.06 -14.24 -12.88
N VAL A 409 12.50 -13.02 -12.63
CA VAL A 409 11.98 -11.80 -13.25
C VAL A 409 13.17 -10.90 -13.57
N GLU A 410 13.22 -10.37 -14.79
CA GLU A 410 14.27 -9.48 -15.25
C GLU A 410 13.65 -8.18 -15.76
N VAL A 411 14.25 -7.06 -15.34
CA VAL A 411 13.96 -5.71 -15.81
C VAL A 411 15.25 -5.20 -16.44
N PRO A 412 15.43 -5.34 -17.76
CA PRO A 412 16.71 -5.06 -18.42
C PRO A 412 17.16 -3.61 -18.26
N GLN A 413 16.20 -2.68 -18.26
CA GLN A 413 16.44 -1.26 -18.06
C GLN A 413 15.22 -0.57 -17.47
N ALA A 414 15.45 0.23 -16.43
CA ALA A 414 14.45 1.07 -15.79
C ALA A 414 15.11 2.31 -15.16
N GLY A 415 14.40 3.43 -15.11
CA GLY A 415 14.80 4.51 -14.20
C GLY A 415 14.59 4.06 -12.76
N PHE A 416 15.54 4.33 -11.87
CA PHE A 416 15.40 4.01 -10.45
C PHE A 416 15.57 5.26 -9.58
N ALA A 417 14.88 5.26 -8.45
CA ALA A 417 15.09 6.22 -7.37
C ALA A 417 15.02 5.52 -6.02
N ALA A 418 16.08 5.62 -5.21
CA ALA A 418 16.14 5.05 -3.88
C ALA A 418 16.43 6.13 -2.81
N GLY A 419 15.54 6.32 -1.85
CA GLY A 419 15.65 7.31 -0.79
C GLY A 419 16.19 6.74 0.52
N LEU A 420 17.39 7.12 0.93
CA LEU A 420 18.07 6.64 2.15
C LEU A 420 18.74 7.81 2.90
N LEU A 421 18.66 7.83 4.23
CA LEU A 421 19.27 8.87 5.10
C LEU A 421 18.96 10.32 4.63
N GLY A 422 17.73 10.55 4.17
CA GLY A 422 17.29 11.85 3.64
C GLY A 422 17.91 12.26 2.29
N ASN A 423 18.60 11.36 1.61
CA ASN A 423 19.15 11.55 0.27
C ASN A 423 18.43 10.64 -0.73
N VAL A 424 18.59 10.89 -2.02
CA VAL A 424 17.99 10.13 -3.12
C VAL A 424 19.08 9.72 -4.09
N PHE A 425 19.29 8.41 -4.21
CA PHE A 425 20.03 7.79 -5.30
C PHE A 425 19.14 7.76 -6.54
N ALA A 426 19.67 8.15 -7.70
CA ALA A 426 18.95 8.13 -8.96
C ALA A 426 19.86 7.76 -10.13
N GLY A 427 19.30 7.09 -11.13
CA GLY A 427 19.99 6.71 -12.36
C GLY A 427 19.18 5.71 -13.18
N ASN A 428 19.84 5.06 -14.13
CA ASN A 428 19.27 3.94 -14.88
C ASN A 428 19.81 2.64 -14.30
N ALA A 429 18.91 1.70 -14.03
CA ALA A 429 19.23 0.42 -13.44
C ALA A 429 18.69 -0.74 -14.27
N ARG A 430 19.39 -1.87 -14.18
CA ARG A 430 18.84 -3.19 -14.48
C ARG A 430 18.50 -3.88 -13.16
N ALA A 431 17.42 -4.64 -13.12
CA ALA A 431 17.05 -5.44 -11.95
C ALA A 431 16.78 -6.89 -12.35
N GLN A 432 17.15 -7.82 -11.47
CA GLN A 432 16.83 -9.24 -11.61
C GLN A 432 16.34 -9.77 -10.27
N ALA A 433 15.31 -10.59 -10.28
CA ALA A 433 14.84 -11.36 -9.14
C ALA A 433 14.91 -12.84 -9.49
N ARG A 434 15.46 -13.67 -8.61
CA ARG A 434 15.55 -15.13 -8.78
C ARG A 434 15.23 -15.83 -7.49
N VAL A 435 14.62 -16.99 -7.60
CA VAL A 435 14.32 -17.84 -6.44
C VAL A 435 15.39 -18.91 -6.33
N GLU A 436 16.10 -18.89 -5.22
CA GLU A 436 17.25 -19.75 -4.95
C GLU A 436 16.94 -20.73 -3.84
N ALA A 437 17.47 -21.95 -3.96
CA ALA A 437 17.40 -22.94 -2.89
C ALA A 437 18.43 -22.60 -1.80
N GLY A 438 17.99 -22.46 -0.55
CA GLY A 438 18.85 -22.20 0.60
C GLY A 438 18.69 -23.24 1.71
N LYS A 439 19.67 -23.30 2.63
CA LYS A 439 19.66 -24.21 3.79
C LYS A 439 18.44 -24.02 4.72
N GLY A 440 17.75 -22.87 4.64
CA GLY A 440 16.53 -22.54 5.40
C GLY A 440 15.25 -22.50 4.55
N GLY A 441 15.23 -23.17 3.39
CA GLY A 441 14.16 -23.10 2.40
C GLY A 441 14.46 -22.14 1.24
N ALA A 442 13.58 -22.13 0.25
CA ALA A 442 13.70 -21.24 -0.90
C ALA A 442 13.59 -19.77 -0.46
N ARG A 443 14.41 -18.90 -1.07
CA ARG A 443 14.39 -17.45 -0.85
C ARG A 443 14.42 -16.72 -2.17
N THR A 444 13.83 -15.53 -2.20
CA THR A 444 13.87 -14.65 -3.36
C THR A 444 15.05 -13.68 -3.20
N ALA A 445 16.04 -13.81 -4.08
CA ALA A 445 17.16 -12.88 -4.19
C ALA A 445 16.85 -11.85 -5.27
N VAL A 446 16.95 -10.57 -4.94
CA VAL A 446 16.77 -9.46 -5.89
C VAL A 446 18.08 -8.69 -6.00
N GLY A 447 18.61 -8.54 -7.21
CA GLY A 447 19.75 -7.69 -7.49
C GLY A 447 19.34 -6.53 -8.38
N MET A 448 19.83 -5.34 -8.07
CA MET A 448 19.68 -4.16 -8.90
C MET A 448 21.04 -3.50 -9.07
N TRP A 449 21.37 -3.14 -10.31
CA TRP A 449 22.65 -2.52 -10.68
C TRP A 449 22.38 -1.26 -11.46
N ALA A 450 23.00 -0.15 -11.05
CA ALA A 450 22.90 1.12 -11.75
C ALA A 450 24.27 1.67 -12.14
N ASP A 451 24.39 2.06 -13.40
CA ASP A 451 25.62 2.62 -13.96
C ASP A 451 25.29 3.55 -15.14
N PRO A 452 25.48 4.87 -15.03
CA PRO A 452 25.91 5.63 -13.85
C PRO A 452 24.78 5.87 -12.84
N PHE A 453 25.14 6.35 -11.64
CA PHE A 453 24.20 6.84 -10.63
C PHE A 453 24.63 8.18 -10.03
N THR A 454 23.66 8.87 -9.42
CA THR A 454 23.86 10.14 -8.71
C THR A 454 23.23 10.09 -7.33
N LEU A 455 23.72 10.92 -6.41
CA LEU A 455 23.15 11.11 -5.09
C LEU A 455 22.87 12.60 -4.85
N ALA A 456 21.62 12.90 -4.50
CA ALA A 456 21.13 14.25 -4.25
C ALA A 456 20.36 14.35 -2.92
N PRO A 457 20.23 15.55 -2.32
CA PRO A 457 19.36 15.77 -1.18
C PRO A 457 17.91 15.51 -1.57
N ARG A 458 17.11 14.87 -0.70
CA ARG A 458 15.68 14.64 -0.97
C ARG A 458 14.88 15.92 -1.24
N GLY A 459 15.24 17.03 -0.59
CA GLY A 459 14.61 18.34 -0.77
C GLY A 459 15.12 19.14 -1.98
N ALA A 460 16.21 18.72 -2.62
CA ALA A 460 16.77 19.39 -3.79
C ALA A 460 17.37 18.36 -4.79
N PRO A 461 16.54 17.51 -5.43
CA PRO A 461 17.02 16.39 -6.24
C PRO A 461 17.88 16.77 -7.44
N ALA A 462 17.74 18.00 -7.95
CA ALA A 462 18.54 18.52 -9.07
C ALA A 462 19.98 18.86 -8.67
N GLN A 463 20.30 18.96 -7.37
CA GLN A 463 21.61 19.31 -6.86
C GLN A 463 22.40 18.05 -6.46
N ALA A 464 22.68 17.20 -7.44
CA ALA A 464 23.52 16.01 -7.24
C ALA A 464 24.93 16.42 -6.79
N TYR A 465 25.35 15.92 -5.64
CA TYR A 465 26.66 16.23 -5.05
C TYR A 465 27.61 15.04 -5.00
N LEU A 466 27.13 13.87 -5.42
CA LEU A 466 27.96 12.69 -5.65
C LEU A 466 27.52 12.00 -6.94
N ARG A 467 28.51 11.56 -7.71
CA ARG A 467 28.34 10.86 -8.99
C ARG A 467 29.19 9.59 -8.94
N GLY A 468 28.61 8.46 -9.29
CA GLY A 468 29.34 7.19 -9.26
C GLY A 468 28.90 6.24 -10.34
N HIS A 469 29.58 5.11 -10.37
CA HIS A 469 29.35 4.00 -11.28
C HIS A 469 29.12 2.73 -10.48
N ALA A 470 28.52 1.72 -11.11
CA ALA A 470 28.33 0.39 -10.53
C ALA A 470 27.71 0.38 -9.11
N LEU A 471 26.63 1.15 -8.88
CA LEU A 471 25.81 0.99 -7.67
C LEU A 471 25.15 -0.38 -7.68
N GLN A 472 25.25 -1.11 -6.58
CA GLN A 472 24.63 -2.42 -6.42
C GLN A 472 23.70 -2.42 -5.22
N LEU A 473 22.52 -3.00 -5.39
CA LEU A 473 21.55 -3.25 -4.33
C LEU A 473 21.15 -4.72 -4.37
N HIS A 474 21.43 -5.45 -3.30
CA HIS A 474 21.07 -6.84 -3.12
C HIS A 474 20.03 -7.00 -2.03
N LEU A 475 18.87 -7.55 -2.35
CA LEU A 475 17.76 -7.83 -1.44
C LEU A 475 17.63 -9.35 -1.26
N GLN A 476 17.31 -9.79 -0.04
CA GLN A 476 16.82 -11.14 0.21
C GLN A 476 15.49 -11.08 0.94
N THR A 477 14.48 -11.79 0.44
CA THR A 477 13.12 -11.87 1.02
C THR A 477 12.57 -13.30 0.95
N SER A 478 11.39 -13.51 1.52
CA SER A 478 10.67 -14.79 1.51
C SER A 478 10.37 -15.25 0.07
N ALA A 479 10.31 -16.57 -0.13
CA ALA A 479 9.75 -17.15 -1.35
C ALA A 479 8.21 -17.24 -1.30
N GLU A 480 7.57 -16.94 -0.16
CA GLU A 480 6.11 -16.88 -0.08
C GLU A 480 5.58 -15.65 -0.83
N LEU A 481 4.79 -15.88 -1.88
CA LEU A 481 4.31 -14.84 -2.79
C LEU A 481 3.44 -13.80 -2.06
N ALA A 482 2.75 -14.22 -0.99
CA ALA A 482 1.93 -13.35 -0.15
C ALA A 482 2.76 -12.39 0.74
N ASP A 483 4.04 -12.70 0.97
CA ASP A 483 4.95 -11.94 1.84
C ASP A 483 6.10 -11.28 1.04
N LEU A 484 6.08 -11.37 -0.30
CA LEU A 484 6.99 -10.65 -1.18
C LEU A 484 6.98 -9.15 -0.85
N GLY A 485 8.15 -8.60 -0.55
CA GLY A 485 8.33 -7.20 -0.20
C GLY A 485 8.22 -6.90 1.31
N ARG A 486 8.07 -7.92 2.16
CA ARG A 486 8.15 -7.81 3.63
C ARG A 486 9.39 -8.52 4.15
N ASP A 487 9.77 -8.15 5.38
CA ASP A 487 10.79 -8.82 6.19
C ASP A 487 12.06 -9.15 5.40
N PHE A 488 12.60 -8.14 4.70
CA PHE A 488 13.79 -8.27 3.89
C PHE A 488 14.98 -7.57 4.52
N THR A 489 16.17 -7.96 4.09
CA THR A 489 17.41 -7.21 4.33
C THR A 489 18.00 -6.82 2.98
N ALA A 490 18.39 -5.56 2.86
CA ALA A 490 19.07 -5.03 1.67
C ALA A 490 20.54 -4.74 1.98
N ARG A 491 21.42 -4.96 1.02
CA ARG A 491 22.79 -4.45 1.02
C ARG A 491 22.95 -3.51 -0.16
N LEU A 492 23.27 -2.26 0.13
CA LEU A 492 23.60 -1.24 -0.86
C LEU A 492 25.10 -1.01 -0.85
N GLN A 493 25.74 -1.05 -2.01
CA GLN A 493 27.17 -0.78 -2.12
C GLN A 493 27.53 -0.02 -3.39
N PHE A 494 28.54 0.84 -3.27
CA PHE A 494 29.25 1.46 -4.39
C PHE A 494 30.67 1.80 -3.94
N ALA A 495 31.58 1.89 -4.90
CA ALA A 495 32.97 2.25 -4.64
C ALA A 495 33.37 3.44 -5.52
N ASP A 496 34.31 4.23 -5.00
CA ASP A 496 35.03 5.25 -5.78
C ASP A 496 34.14 6.30 -6.45
N ALA A 497 33.01 6.66 -5.83
CA ALA A 497 32.12 7.69 -6.35
C ALA A 497 32.73 9.09 -6.15
N GLU A 498 32.69 9.90 -7.19
CA GLU A 498 33.21 11.27 -7.17
C GLU A 498 32.31 12.19 -6.35
N VAL A 499 32.93 13.00 -5.50
CA VAL A 499 32.34 14.15 -4.83
C VAL A 499 32.96 15.41 -5.46
N PRO A 500 32.26 16.09 -6.38
CA PRO A 500 32.81 17.25 -7.08
C PRO A 500 33.10 18.44 -6.16
N ASP A 501 32.41 18.53 -5.02
CA ASP A 501 32.64 19.59 -4.05
C ASP A 501 32.24 19.15 -2.63
N LEU A 502 33.22 19.07 -1.73
CA LEU A 502 33.03 18.69 -0.33
C LEU A 502 32.09 19.64 0.44
N ARG A 503 31.87 20.87 -0.03
CA ARG A 503 30.90 21.82 0.58
C ARG A 503 29.50 21.24 0.67
N ALA A 504 29.15 20.26 -0.17
CA ALA A 504 27.85 19.58 -0.10
C ALA A 504 27.56 18.90 1.25
N TYR A 505 28.61 18.53 2.00
CA TYR A 505 28.51 17.90 3.32
C TYR A 505 28.37 18.90 4.48
N ASN A 506 28.49 20.21 4.23
CA ASN A 506 28.33 21.24 5.26
C ASN A 506 26.97 21.20 5.96
N ARG A 507 25.95 20.61 5.34
CA ARG A 507 24.62 20.42 5.95
C ARG A 507 24.63 19.48 7.18
N TYR A 508 25.66 18.65 7.30
CA TYR A 508 25.81 17.72 8.42
C TYR A 508 26.78 18.26 9.48
N LEU A 509 27.65 19.21 9.13
CA LEU A 509 28.68 19.78 10.00
C LEU A 509 28.13 20.94 10.86
N PRO A 510 28.80 21.32 11.97
CA PRO A 510 28.33 22.37 12.88
C PRO A 510 28.60 23.80 12.36
N GLY A 511 28.20 24.07 11.11
CA GLY A 511 28.18 25.42 10.53
C GLY A 511 29.55 26.11 10.51
N LYS A 512 29.62 27.34 11.02
CA LYS A 512 30.86 28.12 11.01
C LYS A 512 31.96 27.55 11.92
N SER A 513 31.60 26.69 12.87
CA SER A 513 32.55 26.10 13.81
C SER A 513 33.41 25.02 13.15
N LEU A 514 32.84 24.24 12.24
CA LEU A 514 33.57 23.30 11.40
C LEU A 514 32.84 23.15 10.06
N ARG A 515 33.52 23.40 8.95
CA ARG A 515 32.96 23.26 7.60
C ARG A 515 34.02 23.05 6.53
N PHE A 516 33.63 22.46 5.41
CA PHE A 516 34.42 22.50 4.19
C PHE A 516 34.29 23.86 3.49
N LEU A 517 35.42 24.39 3.03
CA LEU A 517 35.54 25.53 2.14
C LEU A 517 35.61 25.11 0.66
N GLY A 518 35.93 23.84 0.40
CA GLY A 518 36.01 23.24 -0.92
C GLY A 518 36.88 21.98 -0.89
N GLY A 519 37.19 21.48 -2.09
CA GLY A 519 37.97 20.25 -2.29
C GLY A 519 37.14 19.21 -3.02
N ARG A 520 37.82 18.31 -3.73
CA ARG A 520 37.19 17.21 -4.46
C ARG A 520 37.52 15.91 -3.75
N GLY A 521 36.59 14.99 -3.75
CA GLY A 521 36.77 13.73 -3.04
C GLY A 521 36.27 12.51 -3.79
N ARG A 522 36.56 11.36 -3.21
CA ARG A 522 36.02 10.05 -3.59
C ARG A 522 35.38 9.42 -2.37
N MET A 523 34.29 8.69 -2.58
CA MET A 523 33.52 8.04 -1.51
C MET A 523 33.15 6.62 -1.90
N SER A 524 33.30 5.70 -0.95
CA SER A 524 32.86 4.31 -1.06
C SER A 524 31.97 3.98 0.13
N THR A 525 30.91 3.20 -0.09
CA THR A 525 30.01 2.80 1.00
C THR A 525 29.52 1.38 0.82
N GLU A 526 29.31 0.70 1.94
CA GLU A 526 28.52 -0.51 2.06
C GLU A 526 27.53 -0.33 3.20
N PHE A 527 26.22 -0.39 2.93
CA PHE A 527 25.16 -0.22 3.91
C PHE A 527 24.24 -1.42 3.91
N THR A 528 23.95 -1.94 5.10
CA THR A 528 22.83 -2.86 5.32
C THR A 528 21.61 -2.05 5.70
N VAL A 529 20.51 -2.27 4.99
CA VAL A 529 19.23 -1.57 5.17
C VAL A 529 18.17 -2.60 5.53
N ASP A 530 17.34 -2.27 6.52
CA ASP A 530 16.24 -3.15 6.94
C ASP A 530 14.97 -2.94 6.09
N ASP A 531 13.90 -3.66 6.45
CA ASP A 531 12.57 -3.53 5.87
C ASP A 531 11.98 -2.11 6.01
N LYS A 532 12.57 -1.30 6.91
CA LYS A 532 12.17 0.09 7.18
C LYS A 532 12.77 1.11 6.22
N GLY A 533 13.81 0.73 5.48
CA GLY A 533 14.64 1.68 4.76
C GLY A 533 15.64 2.39 5.68
N ASP A 534 15.80 1.92 6.91
CA ASP A 534 16.74 2.47 7.88
C ASP A 534 18.06 1.68 7.77
N VAL A 535 19.20 2.37 7.85
CA VAL A 535 20.52 1.70 7.87
C VAL A 535 20.68 0.97 9.21
N SER A 536 21.01 -0.31 9.19
CA SER A 536 21.23 -1.15 10.39
C SER A 536 22.71 -1.29 10.74
N ALA A 537 23.56 -1.40 9.72
CA ALA A 537 25.01 -1.41 9.84
C ALA A 537 25.65 -0.85 8.55
N GLY A 538 26.88 -0.36 8.62
CA GLY A 538 27.51 0.26 7.47
C GLY A 538 29.00 0.50 7.57
N HIS A 539 29.66 0.59 6.41
CA HIS A 539 31.02 1.06 6.25
C HIS A 539 31.03 2.22 5.25
N LEU A 540 31.71 3.31 5.61
CA LEU A 540 31.87 4.50 4.79
C LEU A 540 33.34 4.87 4.74
N GLN A 541 33.85 5.08 3.53
CA GLN A 541 35.18 5.60 3.27
C GLN A 541 35.07 6.88 2.45
N MET A 542 35.83 7.90 2.82
CA MET A 542 35.93 9.15 2.07
C MET A 542 37.39 9.57 1.98
N SER A 543 37.82 10.03 0.82
CA SER A 543 39.15 10.62 0.65
C SER A 543 39.08 11.89 -0.19
N SER A 544 40.03 12.80 0.04
CA SER A 544 40.16 14.06 -0.69
C SER A 544 41.62 14.47 -0.73
N PRO A 545 42.25 14.66 -1.91
CA PRO A 545 43.63 15.12 -1.99
C PRO A 545 43.80 16.62 -1.70
N ASP A 546 42.72 17.41 -1.80
CA ASP A 546 42.75 18.88 -1.70
C ASP A 546 41.63 19.43 -0.80
N ALA A 547 41.41 18.78 0.34
CA ALA A 547 40.39 19.21 1.29
C ALA A 547 40.76 20.59 1.86
N ARG A 548 39.84 21.54 1.77
CA ARG A 548 39.95 22.85 2.42
C ARG A 548 38.90 22.93 3.52
N ILE A 549 39.34 23.08 4.77
CA ILE A 549 38.51 23.01 5.97
C ILE A 549 38.64 24.34 6.73
N ALA A 550 37.52 24.86 7.23
CA ALA A 550 37.50 25.91 8.23
C ALA A 550 37.16 25.29 9.59
N LEU A 551 38.02 25.55 10.58
CA LEU A 551 37.82 25.20 11.98
C LEU A 551 37.82 26.52 12.77
N GLY A 552 36.63 27.03 13.07
CA GLY A 552 36.44 28.40 13.55
C GLY A 552 37.04 29.44 12.60
N VAL A 553 38.03 30.18 13.09
CA VAL A 553 38.76 31.19 12.31
C VAL A 553 39.91 30.61 11.47
N SER A 554 40.37 29.40 11.81
CA SER A 554 41.50 28.74 11.17
C SER A 554 41.09 28.13 9.84
N ARG A 555 41.93 28.30 8.82
CA ARG A 555 41.74 27.70 7.48
C ARG A 555 42.85 26.71 7.22
N LEU A 556 42.46 25.46 6.99
CA LEU A 556 43.35 24.32 6.80
C LEU A 556 43.22 23.81 5.37
N ASP A 557 44.34 23.51 4.73
CA ASP A 557 44.41 22.83 3.43
C ASP A 557 45.26 21.57 3.53
N GLY A 558 44.81 20.46 2.95
CA GLY A 558 45.57 19.20 2.98
C GLY A 558 44.81 18.01 2.42
N GLN A 559 45.41 16.84 2.58
CA GLN A 559 44.79 15.57 2.23
C GLN A 559 43.95 15.07 3.40
N LEU A 560 42.81 14.46 3.09
CA LEU A 560 41.90 13.86 4.06
C LEU A 560 41.62 12.41 3.65
N LYS A 561 41.68 11.49 4.60
CA LYS A 561 41.14 10.13 4.49
C LYS A 561 40.33 9.80 5.73
N MET A 562 39.12 9.32 5.53
CA MET A 562 38.18 8.96 6.58
C MET A 562 37.68 7.53 6.34
N ASP A 563 37.66 6.72 7.39
CA ASP A 563 37.07 5.38 7.40
C ASP A 563 36.17 5.26 8.63
N THR A 564 34.93 4.81 8.45
CA THR A 564 34.02 4.63 9.58
C THR A 564 33.08 3.44 9.43
N ARG A 565 32.88 2.70 10.52
CA ARG A 565 31.88 1.66 10.69
C ARG A 565 30.77 2.08 11.65
N LEU A 566 29.54 1.92 11.18
CA LEU A 566 28.30 2.32 11.85
C LEU A 566 27.54 1.06 12.24
N ASP A 567 27.09 0.98 13.49
CA ASP A 567 26.11 0.00 13.93
C ASP A 567 24.91 0.76 14.51
N ARG A 568 23.68 0.32 14.20
CA ARG A 568 22.49 0.98 14.74
C ARG A 568 22.46 0.85 16.26
N ALA A 569 22.25 1.98 16.93
CA ALA A 569 22.04 2.00 18.38
C ALA A 569 20.67 1.38 18.74
N ALA A 570 20.49 0.94 19.99
CA ALA A 570 19.23 0.34 20.45
C ALA A 570 18.00 1.28 20.34
N ARG A 571 18.22 2.59 20.14
CA ARG A 571 17.15 3.57 19.91
C ARG A 571 16.76 3.60 18.43
N ALA A 572 15.46 3.59 18.16
CA ALA A 572 14.93 3.75 16.80
C ALA A 572 15.31 5.12 16.20
N GLY A 573 15.51 5.18 14.88
CA GLY A 573 15.85 6.41 14.14
C GLY A 573 17.26 6.39 13.56
N HIS A 574 17.84 7.59 13.34
CA HIS A 574 19.17 7.78 12.76
C HIS A 574 20.31 7.78 13.80
N ALA A 575 20.17 6.99 14.88
CA ALA A 575 21.16 6.91 15.95
C ALA A 575 22.09 5.71 15.75
N TYR A 576 23.40 5.95 15.75
CA TYR A 576 24.44 4.98 15.45
C TYR A 576 25.55 4.99 16.49
N ASP A 577 26.09 3.82 16.78
CA ASP A 577 27.35 3.67 17.49
C ASP A 577 28.47 3.53 16.47
N LEU A 578 29.53 4.33 16.61
CA LEU A 578 30.71 4.25 15.75
C LEU A 578 31.70 3.26 16.35
N LYS A 579 31.75 2.03 15.81
CA LYS A 579 32.69 0.99 16.30
C LYS A 579 34.12 1.24 15.85
N HIS A 580 34.27 1.84 14.67
CA HIS A 580 35.55 2.23 14.12
C HIS A 580 35.37 3.56 13.43
N PHE A 581 36.16 4.55 13.80
CA PHE A 581 36.25 5.80 13.06
C PHE A 581 37.71 6.23 13.08
N THR A 582 38.27 6.44 11.90
CA THR A 582 39.59 7.02 11.69
C THR A 582 39.49 8.20 10.74
N LEU A 583 40.23 9.26 11.05
CA LEU A 583 40.38 10.42 10.21
C LEU A 583 41.87 10.78 10.16
N ASP A 584 42.46 10.59 8.99
CA ASP A 584 43.84 10.95 8.71
C ASP A 584 43.85 12.26 7.91
N LEU A 585 44.57 13.24 8.43
CA LEU A 585 44.89 14.47 7.74
C LEU A 585 46.39 14.52 7.49
N ASP A 586 46.79 14.69 6.24
CA ASP A 586 48.20 14.71 5.84
C ASP A 586 48.51 15.94 4.98
N GLY A 587 49.74 16.41 5.04
CA GLY A 587 50.20 17.59 4.31
C GLY A 587 49.47 18.88 4.71
N VAL A 588 48.91 18.94 5.92
CA VAL A 588 48.07 20.04 6.40
C VAL A 588 48.89 21.33 6.50
N ARG A 589 48.40 22.41 5.91
CA ARG A 589 48.92 23.76 6.05
C ARG A 589 47.83 24.69 6.56
N VAL A 590 48.25 25.71 7.31
CA VAL A 590 47.38 26.78 7.78
C VAL A 590 47.53 27.98 6.86
N ALA A 591 46.43 28.52 6.36
CA ALA A 591 46.46 29.70 5.50
C ALA A 591 47.19 30.87 6.20
N GLY A 592 48.20 31.44 5.52
CA GLY A 592 49.01 32.54 6.06
C GLY A 592 50.21 32.10 6.91
N SER A 593 50.38 30.80 7.20
CA SER A 593 51.53 30.27 7.93
C SER A 593 52.64 29.79 6.98
N ARG A 594 53.90 30.00 7.38
CA ARG A 594 55.10 29.43 6.71
C ARG A 594 55.58 28.13 7.36
N ALA A 595 54.81 27.56 8.29
CA ALA A 595 55.18 26.33 8.98
C ALA A 595 55.26 25.13 8.01
N PRO A 596 56.10 24.12 8.30
CA PRO A 596 56.17 22.90 7.50
C PRO A 596 54.82 22.15 7.53
N PRO A 597 54.54 21.30 6.51
CA PRO A 597 53.32 20.50 6.50
C PRO A 597 53.19 19.64 7.75
N TRP A 598 51.96 19.55 8.25
CA TRP A 598 51.59 18.85 9.46
C TRP A 598 50.68 17.66 9.14
N TRP A 599 50.68 16.65 10.01
CA TRP A 599 49.79 15.50 9.87
C TRP A 599 49.21 15.13 11.23
N VAL A 600 48.01 14.56 11.22
CA VAL A 600 47.34 13.97 12.37
C VAL A 600 46.52 12.76 11.96
N ARG A 601 46.51 11.76 12.83
CA ARG A 601 45.62 10.60 12.78
C ARG A 601 44.71 10.67 13.98
N ILE A 602 43.41 10.67 13.73
CA ILE A 602 42.37 10.84 14.73
C ILE A 602 41.56 9.55 14.77
N SER A 603 41.37 8.98 15.95
CA SER A 603 40.49 7.83 16.17
C SER A 603 39.44 8.14 17.23
N LEU A 604 38.20 7.71 16.96
CA LEU A 604 37.08 7.90 17.88
C LEU A 604 36.72 6.57 18.55
N GLN A 605 36.45 6.62 19.85
CA GLN A 605 36.06 5.51 20.72
C GLN A 605 34.80 5.90 21.50
N ASP A 606 34.02 4.91 21.96
CA ASP A 606 32.79 5.09 22.74
C ASP A 606 31.86 6.18 22.14
N SER A 607 31.74 6.16 20.82
CA SER A 607 31.20 7.27 20.06
C SER A 607 29.77 6.99 19.60
N HIS A 608 28.91 7.99 19.81
CA HIS A 608 27.52 7.98 19.36
C HIS A 608 27.28 9.10 18.36
N LEU A 609 26.66 8.75 17.24
CA LEU A 609 26.30 9.63 16.15
C LEU A 609 24.79 9.61 15.93
N ASP A 610 24.12 10.75 16.11
CA ASP A 610 22.79 10.98 15.54
C ASP A 610 22.97 11.63 14.16
N TRP A 611 22.69 10.88 13.10
CA TRP A 611 22.84 11.30 11.70
C TRP A 611 21.64 12.15 11.24
N ASP A 612 21.48 13.31 11.88
CA ASP A 612 20.49 14.33 11.56
C ASP A 612 21.11 15.50 10.78
N ARG A 613 20.34 16.59 10.58
CA ARG A 613 20.79 17.82 9.91
C ARG A 613 20.57 19.03 10.83
N PRO A 614 21.59 19.56 11.52
CA PRO A 614 22.98 19.08 11.56
C PRO A 614 23.15 17.79 12.37
N MET A 615 24.27 17.10 12.19
CA MET A 615 24.55 15.86 12.93
C MET A 615 24.87 16.15 14.40
N ARG A 616 24.67 15.17 15.27
CA ARG A 616 25.14 15.21 16.66
C ARG A 616 26.12 14.09 16.90
N LEU A 617 27.36 14.43 17.26
CA LEU A 617 28.43 13.49 17.52
C LEU A 617 28.94 13.69 18.95
N ARG A 618 29.12 12.60 19.69
CA ARG A 618 29.76 12.61 21.00
C ARG A 618 30.64 11.38 21.17
N GLY A 619 31.78 11.52 21.84
CA GLY A 619 32.66 10.39 22.12
C GLY A 619 34.01 10.78 22.71
N SER A 620 34.89 9.79 22.84
CA SER A 620 36.28 9.97 23.23
C SER A 620 37.15 9.94 21.98
N VAL A 621 38.10 10.87 21.87
CA VAL A 621 39.00 10.98 20.71
C VAL A 621 40.44 10.78 21.15
N THR A 622 41.18 9.96 20.39
CA THR A 622 42.62 9.82 20.49
C THR A 622 43.26 10.35 19.22
N MET A 623 44.33 11.11 19.37
CA MET A 623 45.01 11.77 18.26
C MET A 623 46.51 11.46 18.33
N VAL A 624 47.09 11.13 17.20
CA VAL A 624 48.54 11.04 17.03
C VAL A 624 48.92 12.06 15.97
N MET A 625 49.83 12.97 16.30
CA MET A 625 50.18 14.08 15.41
C MET A 625 51.67 14.28 15.32
N LYS A 626 52.10 14.93 14.24
CA LYS A 626 53.52 15.22 13.98
C LYS A 626 54.21 15.89 15.16
N ASN A 627 53.55 16.88 15.75
CA ASN A 627 54.01 17.70 16.86
C ASN A 627 52.85 18.60 17.37
N LEU A 628 53.03 19.31 18.48
CA LEU A 628 51.98 20.14 19.12
C LEU A 628 51.79 21.53 18.46
N SER A 629 52.52 21.84 17.39
CA SER A 629 52.57 23.18 16.79
C SER A 629 51.23 23.69 16.27
N LEU A 630 50.46 22.82 15.59
CA LEU A 630 49.16 23.19 15.05
C LEU A 630 48.14 23.44 16.18
N LEU A 631 48.09 22.58 17.20
CA LEU A 631 47.15 22.74 18.32
C LEU A 631 47.37 24.07 19.04
N LEU A 632 48.63 24.42 19.30
CA LEU A 632 48.96 25.69 19.94
C LEU A 632 48.61 26.90 19.05
N SER A 633 48.74 26.77 17.73
CA SER A 633 48.33 27.81 16.79
C SER A 633 46.82 28.09 16.78
N LEU A 634 46.00 27.16 17.27
CA LEU A 634 44.56 27.39 17.43
C LEU A 634 44.23 28.31 18.61
N TYR A 635 45.13 28.41 19.60
CA TYR A 635 44.94 29.23 20.80
C TYR A 635 45.77 30.52 20.78
N ALA A 636 47.01 30.48 20.29
CA ALA A 636 47.94 31.61 20.30
C ALA A 636 48.68 31.74 18.95
N ASP A 637 48.84 32.97 18.47
CA ASP A 637 49.68 33.21 17.29
C ASP A 637 51.13 32.87 17.61
N ARG A 638 51.82 32.27 16.64
CA ARG A 638 53.21 31.83 16.79
C ARG A 638 54.15 32.98 17.21
N SER A 639 53.86 34.22 16.82
CA SER A 639 54.63 35.41 17.20
C SER A 639 54.47 35.82 18.66
N ALA A 640 53.40 35.37 19.33
CA ALA A 640 53.16 35.63 20.76
C ALA A 640 53.91 34.65 21.67
N LEU A 641 54.50 33.58 21.12
CA LEU A 641 55.25 32.58 21.86
C LEU A 641 56.76 32.88 21.82
N PRO A 642 57.47 32.88 22.97
CA PRO A 642 58.93 32.96 23.01
C PRO A 642 59.63 31.97 22.07
N HIS A 643 60.72 32.39 21.44
CA HIS A 643 61.44 31.59 20.44
C HIS A 643 61.87 30.19 20.93
N TRP A 644 62.24 30.05 22.21
CA TRP A 644 62.64 28.77 22.78
C TRP A 644 61.47 27.77 22.82
N ILE A 645 60.23 28.24 23.05
CA ILE A 645 59.01 27.43 23.08
C ILE A 645 58.76 26.80 21.71
N THR A 646 58.95 27.56 20.62
CA THR A 646 58.74 27.07 19.26
C THR A 646 59.64 25.89 18.88
N ARG A 647 60.88 25.81 19.41
CA ARG A 647 61.79 24.68 19.13
C ARG A 647 61.41 23.41 19.88
N VAL A 648 60.86 23.54 21.09
CA VAL A 648 60.48 22.39 21.92
C VAL A 648 59.17 21.77 21.41
N ILE A 649 58.25 22.60 20.92
CA ILE A 649 56.95 22.17 20.39
C ILE A 649 57.05 21.54 19.01
N ASP A 650 57.98 21.98 18.16
CA ASP A 650 58.05 21.58 16.75
C ASP A 650 58.70 20.19 16.55
N ASP A 651 59.28 19.60 17.60
CA ASP A 651 60.08 18.37 17.53
C ASP A 651 59.45 17.23 18.37
N GLY A 652 59.35 16.04 17.76
CA GLY A 652 58.78 14.84 18.37
C GLY A 652 57.26 14.65 18.14
N GLN A 653 56.89 13.41 17.79
CA GLN A 653 55.51 12.97 17.68
C GLN A 653 54.77 13.17 19.02
N ALA A 654 53.55 13.69 18.97
CA ALA A 654 52.72 13.90 20.13
C ALA A 654 51.46 13.02 20.09
N THR A 655 51.03 12.56 21.26
CA THR A 655 49.76 11.88 21.46
C THR A 655 48.81 12.81 22.22
N ALA A 656 47.52 12.71 21.93
CA ALA A 656 46.50 13.46 22.66
C ALA A 656 45.22 12.65 22.87
N HIS A 657 44.56 12.89 23.99
CA HIS A 657 43.26 12.33 24.33
C HIS A 657 42.31 13.46 24.70
N ALA A 658 41.07 13.41 24.25
CA ALA A 658 40.04 14.40 24.60
C ALA A 658 38.65 13.79 24.53
N ARG A 659 37.65 14.53 25.00
CA ARG A 659 36.24 14.28 24.67
C ARG A 659 35.77 15.25 23.61
N ILE A 660 34.98 14.75 22.67
CA ILE A 660 34.43 15.53 21.58
C ILE A 660 32.91 15.58 21.68
N VAL A 661 32.35 16.78 21.50
CA VAL A 661 30.92 16.98 21.26
C VAL A 661 30.75 17.94 20.09
N ALA A 662 30.07 17.50 19.05
CA ALA A 662 29.63 18.36 17.95
C ALA A 662 28.11 18.32 17.88
N GLN A 663 27.47 19.47 18.07
CA GLN A 663 26.01 19.57 18.07
C GLN A 663 25.58 20.98 17.66
N HIS A 664 24.59 21.07 16.76
CA HIS A 664 24.10 22.35 16.24
C HIS A 664 25.21 23.20 15.60
N SER A 665 25.62 24.29 16.25
CA SER A 665 26.73 25.17 15.85
C SER A 665 27.91 25.10 16.82
N ASP A 666 27.87 24.20 17.79
CA ASP A 666 28.93 24.01 18.77
C ASP A 666 29.84 22.85 18.34
N PHE A 667 31.14 23.11 18.41
CA PHE A 667 32.20 22.11 18.36
C PHE A 667 33.02 22.23 19.64
N ILE A 668 33.00 21.21 20.48
CA ILE A 668 33.63 21.19 21.80
C ILE A 668 34.66 20.07 21.83
N LEU A 669 35.87 20.41 22.27
CA LEU A 669 36.95 19.50 22.60
C LEU A 669 37.31 19.74 24.06
N ASP A 670 36.88 18.84 24.94
CA ASP A 670 37.00 18.99 26.39
C ASP A 670 38.00 17.97 26.97
N HIS A 671 38.59 18.28 28.12
CA HIS A 671 39.66 17.48 28.75
C HIS A 671 40.77 17.07 27.78
N LEU A 672 41.22 17.97 26.90
CA LEU A 672 42.35 17.67 26.01
C LEU A 672 43.61 17.50 26.85
N VAL A 673 44.22 16.33 26.80
CA VAL A 673 45.55 16.06 27.36
C VAL A 673 46.42 15.62 26.20
N ALA A 674 47.42 16.42 25.85
CA ALA A 674 48.35 16.17 24.76
C ALA A 674 49.79 16.24 25.27
N GLY A 675 50.67 15.39 24.77
CA GLY A 675 52.07 15.47 25.18
C GLY A 675 53.02 14.70 24.28
N ASN A 676 54.30 15.00 24.47
CA ASN A 676 55.43 14.24 23.97
C ASN A 676 56.46 14.09 25.10
N GLU A 677 57.66 13.57 24.83
CA GLU A 677 58.70 13.40 25.86
C GLU A 677 59.14 14.71 26.55
N ARG A 678 58.81 15.88 25.98
CA ARG A 678 59.33 17.19 26.41
C ARG A 678 58.25 18.15 26.92
N VAL A 679 56.99 17.94 26.53
CA VAL A 679 55.88 18.88 26.73
C VAL A 679 54.62 18.15 27.12
N ASP A 680 53.94 18.63 28.16
CA ASP A 680 52.53 18.30 28.43
C ASP A 680 51.65 19.52 28.14
N LEU A 681 50.46 19.29 27.59
CA LEU A 681 49.49 20.29 27.21
C LEU A 681 48.11 19.83 27.66
N PHE A 682 47.40 20.72 28.35
CA PHE A 682 46.05 20.54 28.82
C PHE A 682 45.18 21.64 28.23
N ALA A 683 44.02 21.32 27.66
CA ALA A 683 43.17 22.37 27.09
C ALA A 683 41.67 22.04 27.09
N HIS A 684 40.87 23.09 27.12
CA HIS A 684 39.45 23.09 26.85
C HIS A 684 39.19 23.99 25.64
N LEU A 685 38.47 23.49 24.62
CA LEU A 685 38.12 24.26 23.43
C LEU A 685 36.62 24.19 23.19
N ARG A 686 35.99 25.33 23.01
CA ARG A 686 34.67 25.45 22.40
C ARG A 686 34.75 26.40 21.22
N ILE A 687 34.18 25.99 20.09
CA ILE A 687 33.95 26.85 18.94
C ILE A 687 32.45 26.94 18.73
N SER A 688 31.89 28.13 18.94
CA SER A 688 30.46 28.40 18.79
C SER A 688 30.24 29.45 17.71
N ASP A 689 29.48 29.11 16.67
CA ASP A 689 29.29 29.95 15.47
C ASP A 689 30.60 30.52 14.90
N GLY A 690 31.66 29.71 14.92
CA GLY A 690 32.98 30.08 14.43
C GLY A 690 33.86 30.89 15.37
N LYS A 691 33.36 31.27 16.56
CA LYS A 691 34.11 31.99 17.60
C LYS A 691 34.72 30.99 18.58
N PRO A 692 36.05 30.91 18.69
CA PRO A 692 36.71 30.02 19.63
C PRO A 692 36.81 30.64 21.04
N SER A 693 36.61 29.83 22.06
CA SER A 693 36.77 30.16 23.48
C SER A 693 37.30 28.95 24.25
N GLY A 694 37.98 29.17 25.37
CA GLY A 694 38.45 28.12 26.26
C GLY A 694 39.76 28.48 26.94
N ASP A 695 40.47 27.47 27.43
CA ASP A 695 41.66 27.64 28.22
C ASP A 695 42.70 26.57 27.87
N LEU A 696 43.97 26.95 27.96
CA LEU A 696 45.10 26.09 27.62
C LEU A 696 46.16 26.23 28.70
N TYR A 697 46.80 25.13 29.07
CA TYR A 697 47.97 25.08 29.95
C TYR A 697 49.03 24.17 29.34
N ALA A 698 50.22 24.71 29.07
CA ALA A 698 51.38 23.96 28.63
C ALA A 698 52.44 23.93 29.73
N ARG A 699 53.04 22.75 29.94
CA ARG A 699 54.05 22.47 30.96
C ARG A 699 55.32 21.90 30.32
N TRP A 700 56.48 22.42 30.72
CA TRP A 700 57.81 21.97 30.29
C TRP A 700 58.74 21.94 31.50
N GLY A 701 58.90 20.77 32.11
CA GLY A 701 59.61 20.65 33.39
C GLY A 701 58.94 21.47 34.49
N ILE A 702 59.65 22.44 35.06
CA ILE A 702 59.15 23.33 36.14
C ILE A 702 58.41 24.57 35.61
N LEU A 703 58.50 24.86 34.31
CA LEU A 703 57.87 26.03 33.70
C LEU A 703 56.47 25.69 33.21
N GLY A 704 55.55 26.65 33.33
CA GLY A 704 54.19 26.50 32.83
C GLY A 704 53.64 27.82 32.27
N LEU A 705 52.87 27.71 31.20
CA LEU A 705 52.16 28.82 30.56
C LEU A 705 50.70 28.46 30.46
N ALA A 706 49.82 29.33 30.91
CA ALA A 706 48.40 29.22 30.65
C ALA A 706 47.89 30.37 29.79
N VAL A 707 46.89 30.10 28.96
CA VAL A 707 46.26 31.05 28.05
C VAL A 707 44.75 30.90 28.17
N ALA A 708 44.05 32.00 28.47
CA ALA A 708 42.62 32.09 28.30
C ALA A 708 42.30 32.62 26.90
N LEU A 709 41.32 32.03 26.23
CA LEU A 709 40.80 32.45 24.94
C LEU A 709 39.33 32.81 25.10
N ASP A 710 38.96 34.06 24.86
CA ASP A 710 37.57 34.52 24.89
C ASP A 710 37.28 35.46 23.70
N ASP A 711 36.37 35.05 22.82
CA ASP A 711 36.02 35.74 21.56
C ASP A 711 37.25 36.21 20.75
N GLY A 712 38.31 35.38 20.72
CA GLY A 712 39.57 35.68 20.03
C GLY A 712 40.55 36.59 20.77
N LYS A 713 40.20 37.12 21.96
CA LYS A 713 41.14 37.79 22.86
C LYS A 713 41.89 36.74 23.68
N ARG A 714 43.18 36.99 23.91
CA ARG A 714 44.12 36.03 24.52
C ARG A 714 44.76 36.66 25.76
N ASP A 715 44.53 36.05 26.92
CA ASP A 715 45.12 36.47 28.19
C ASP A 715 46.13 35.44 28.70
N PHE A 716 47.37 35.87 28.91
CA PHE A 716 48.49 34.99 29.27
C PHE A 716 48.75 35.00 30.78
N HIS A 717 48.86 33.80 31.36
CA HIS A 717 49.15 33.58 32.77
C HIS A 717 50.45 32.78 32.91
N TRP A 718 51.44 33.38 33.56
CA TRP A 718 52.78 32.81 33.73
C TRP A 718 53.04 32.35 35.16
N ILE A 719 52.50 33.06 36.14
CA ILE A 719 52.68 32.76 37.57
C ILE A 719 51.50 31.91 38.04
N HIS A 720 51.79 30.77 38.65
CA HIS A 720 50.77 29.81 39.11
C HIS A 720 49.82 29.32 38.00
N ALA A 721 50.30 29.28 36.75
CA ALA A 721 49.53 28.88 35.57
C ALA A 721 48.76 27.56 35.77
N GLY A 722 49.39 26.54 36.37
CA GLY A 722 48.74 25.26 36.64
C GLY A 722 47.69 25.28 37.78
N ARG A 723 47.73 26.26 38.70
CA ARG A 723 46.62 26.48 39.66
C ARG A 723 45.46 27.21 39.00
N TRP A 724 45.78 28.17 38.14
CA TRP A 724 44.78 28.92 37.38
C TRP A 724 43.97 28.01 36.45
N TYR A 725 44.64 27.12 35.70
CA TYR A 725 43.96 26.18 34.78
C TYR A 725 43.02 25.23 35.52
N ARG A 726 43.47 24.66 36.65
CA ARG A 726 42.64 23.76 37.49
C ARG A 726 41.41 24.43 38.11
N ALA A 727 41.36 25.76 38.13
CA ALA A 727 40.21 26.51 38.62
C ALA A 727 39.18 26.79 37.52
N GLN A 728 39.50 26.53 36.25
CA GLN A 728 38.57 26.71 35.13
C GLN A 728 37.52 25.60 35.12
N PRO A 729 36.26 25.91 34.76
CA PRO A 729 35.20 24.92 34.70
C PRO A 729 35.35 24.01 33.48
N ASP A 730 35.00 22.73 33.64
CA ASP A 730 34.83 21.80 32.52
C ASP A 730 33.73 22.31 31.56
N LEU A 731 33.91 22.09 30.25
CA LEU A 731 32.91 22.48 29.26
C LEU A 731 31.76 21.48 29.13
N LEU A 732 31.99 20.22 29.54
CA LEU A 732 31.00 19.16 29.54
C LEU A 732 30.55 18.79 30.97
N PRO A 733 29.25 18.51 31.20
CA PRO A 733 28.75 18.11 32.52
C PRO A 733 29.40 16.80 33.02
N ALA A 734 29.57 16.66 34.34
CA ALA A 734 30.16 15.47 34.96
C ALA A 734 29.44 14.14 34.63
N ALA A 735 28.13 14.19 34.35
CA ALA A 735 27.37 13.01 33.90
C ALA A 735 27.80 12.50 32.51
N MET A 736 28.33 13.39 31.66
CA MET A 736 28.91 13.04 30.36
C MET A 736 30.38 12.61 30.47
N THR A 737 31.03 12.86 31.62
CA THR A 737 32.41 12.44 31.87
C THR A 737 32.53 11.07 32.54
N ALA A 738 31.55 10.66 33.36
CA ALA A 738 31.60 9.42 34.14
C ALA A 738 31.33 8.11 33.36
N ALA A 739 30.79 8.17 32.15
CA ALA A 739 30.38 6.97 31.40
C ALA A 739 31.55 6.08 30.92
N GLY A 740 32.80 6.58 30.94
CA GLY A 740 33.99 5.82 30.53
C GLY A 740 34.88 5.30 31.68
N LEU A 741 34.59 5.62 32.95
CA LEU A 741 35.49 5.34 34.08
C LEU A 741 35.20 4.03 34.84
N ARG A 742 34.26 3.18 34.37
CA ARG A 742 33.95 1.90 35.06
C ARG A 742 34.88 0.72 34.70
N HIS A 743 35.87 0.89 33.85
CA HIS A 743 36.89 -0.14 33.59
C HIS A 743 38.30 0.45 33.66
N GLY A 744 38.83 0.60 34.88
CA GLY A 744 40.24 0.96 35.05
C GLY A 744 40.59 1.54 36.42
N SER A 745 40.27 0.86 37.52
CA SER A 745 40.92 1.14 38.81
C SER A 745 40.78 -0.05 39.76
N ALA A 746 41.67 -1.03 39.61
CA ALA A 746 42.03 -1.93 40.69
C ALA A 746 43.54 -2.16 40.59
N THR A 747 44.30 -1.27 41.22
CA THR A 747 45.51 -1.57 42.01
C THR A 747 46.06 -0.28 42.61
N ASP A 748 46.42 -0.41 43.88
CA ASP A 748 47.34 0.41 44.70
C ASP A 748 46.84 1.68 45.39
N ARG A 749 46.60 1.50 46.69
CA ARG A 749 47.28 2.21 47.80
C ARG A 749 47.45 1.24 48.98
N PRO A 750 48.38 1.48 49.93
CA PRO A 750 49.60 2.29 49.88
C PRO A 750 50.88 1.47 49.70
#